data_AF-A0A959XC22-F1
#
_entry.id   AF-A0A959XC22-F1
#
_cell.length_a   1.000
_cell.length_b   1.000
_cell.length_c   1.000
_cell.angle_alpha   90.00
_cell.angle_beta   90.00
_cell.angle_gamma   90.00
#
_symmetry.space_group_name_H-M   'P 1'
#
loop_
_entity.id
_entity.type
_entity.pdbx_description
1 polymer ?
#
loop_
_entity_poly.entity_id
_entity_poly.type
_entity_poly.pdbx_seq_one_letter_code
_entity_poly.pdbx_strand_id
1 'polypeptide(L)'
;LLGGLLRVAGLLLVRAVDDAIDEFMGLARGLGRLRQIAAGRRARKTEPRGHDARHLLAPWWLPYAHGGDFITDVWSGVVDFVRGVVTDEQHESPLWKRILTCPSSWALALTLLGALIFNYTWLTSGSLRGGALLRSPPDASHWWRLWGVGWHWLGNGTSAPAAPYVGLLALGSVFTMGSANALISVIFSLAVPLSALGALVFAHRLLDSPWSRLFLIGSYALLPVVTGAVLQGRLGTVVALIMIPWAGLSALHLSSEKRELRVRAAWRTALTFSIVTAFVPLAWVFGALLIGVSSWLSGHRLRPSVWMPILVVPLLFALPWLAQTLASAQVWLFEAGRPDVFSEVSSPSAWRWVIIGLLLVVAALAGLRAATREAVIRCWLVISAAALTSLVSMLVVTLPGVWVTVRPWSGFAVAMMCTGALLALSVASDGALQGGPEVLRGRRLVAIAGVLAAIVVPALGLGWWAANAHSGSVVSVKSPQLPAYMQALAQAGNTNAVLVLTNGADGQPVGAQVLRRGELWVGDDSVLASTKVDEGIARAVSRLIADPDDRFARALADRGIRYVYASRPVSDVVSGAVDAAPGLVSASEPRPATRAWQVLVSDRAPSSSSGALLHRLLLAQQVILGLVVLVQVMPSSRKPGWVRA
;
A
#
# COMPACT_ATOMS: atom_id res chain seq x y z
N LEU A 1 -19.52 -0.16 -29.97
CA LEU A 1 -19.91 -0.30 -28.56
C LEU A 1 -18.73 -0.07 -27.65
N LEU A 2 -17.71 -0.95 -27.66
CA LEU A 2 -16.51 -0.79 -26.82
C LEU A 2 -15.84 0.59 -26.99
N GLY A 3 -15.61 1.03 -28.22
CA GLY A 3 -15.03 2.35 -28.51
C GLY A 3 -15.87 3.55 -28.07
N GLY A 4 -17.20 3.42 -28.10
CA GLY A 4 -18.09 4.48 -27.60
C GLY A 4 -18.10 4.55 -26.07
N LEU A 5 -18.08 3.40 -25.39
CA LEU A 5 -17.92 3.35 -23.93
C LEU A 5 -16.56 3.91 -23.49
N LEU A 6 -15.50 3.62 -24.24
CA LEU A 6 -14.17 4.22 -24.04
C LEU A 6 -14.19 5.74 -24.24
N ARG A 7 -14.98 6.25 -25.21
CA ARG A 7 -15.12 7.69 -25.44
C ARG A 7 -15.92 8.39 -24.35
N VAL A 8 -17.02 7.79 -23.89
CA VAL A 8 -17.77 8.26 -22.70
C VAL A 8 -16.84 8.29 -21.48
N ALA A 9 -16.03 7.25 -21.26
CA ALA A 9 -15.04 7.23 -20.20
C ALA A 9 -13.99 8.36 -20.36
N GLY A 10 -13.49 8.58 -21.58
CA GLY A 10 -12.58 9.70 -21.89
C GLY A 10 -13.18 11.08 -21.63
N LEU A 11 -14.43 11.31 -22.02
CA LEU A 11 -15.13 12.58 -21.79
C LEU A 11 -15.41 12.80 -20.29
N LEU A 12 -15.74 11.72 -19.56
CA LEU A 12 -15.82 11.78 -18.10
C LEU A 12 -14.48 12.17 -17.49
N LEU A 13 -13.36 11.61 -17.94
CA LEU A 13 -12.01 11.96 -17.46
C LEU A 13 -11.72 13.46 -17.59
N VAL A 14 -12.14 14.10 -18.69
CA VAL A 14 -11.95 15.55 -18.89
C VAL A 14 -13.05 16.40 -18.24
N ARG A 15 -13.98 15.77 -17.51
CA ARG A 15 -15.15 16.41 -16.88
C ARG A 15 -16.07 17.10 -17.91
N ALA A 16 -16.07 16.64 -19.15
CA ALA A 16 -17.05 16.98 -20.17
C ALA A 16 -18.29 16.10 -19.96
N VAL A 17 -18.96 16.29 -18.81
CA VAL A 17 -20.05 15.41 -18.35
C VAL A 17 -21.24 15.46 -19.32
N ASP A 18 -21.55 16.63 -19.85
CA ASP A 18 -22.64 16.81 -20.81
C ASP A 18 -22.35 16.06 -22.13
N ASP A 19 -21.12 16.21 -22.65
CA ASP A 19 -20.66 15.48 -23.85
C ASP A 19 -20.66 13.96 -23.61
N ALA A 20 -20.29 13.51 -22.41
CA ALA A 20 -20.31 12.10 -22.04
C ALA A 20 -21.73 11.52 -21.96
N ILE A 21 -22.68 12.30 -21.43
CA ILE A 21 -24.10 11.93 -21.39
C ILE A 21 -24.66 11.84 -22.80
N ASP A 22 -24.34 12.80 -23.67
CA ASP A 22 -24.80 12.81 -25.05
C ASP A 22 -24.24 11.62 -25.85
N GLU A 23 -22.95 11.29 -25.68
CA GLU A 23 -22.33 10.11 -26.30
C GLU A 23 -22.95 8.81 -25.76
N PHE A 24 -23.23 8.72 -24.45
CA PHE A 24 -23.87 7.55 -23.84
C PHE A 24 -25.32 7.37 -24.32
N MET A 25 -26.09 8.46 -24.38
CA MET A 25 -27.46 8.45 -24.90
C MET A 25 -27.50 8.13 -26.39
N GLY A 26 -26.51 8.58 -27.16
CA GLY A 26 -26.30 8.19 -28.55
C GLY A 26 -26.08 6.69 -28.70
N LEU A 27 -25.22 6.10 -27.86
CA LEU A 27 -24.97 4.65 -27.83
C LEU A 27 -26.22 3.85 -27.43
N ALA A 28 -26.93 4.30 -26.40
CA ALA A 28 -28.15 3.66 -25.91
C ALA A 28 -29.26 3.66 -26.98
N ARG A 29 -29.46 4.79 -27.68
CA ARG A 29 -30.40 4.89 -28.81
C ARG A 29 -29.98 4.01 -29.99
N GLY A 30 -28.68 3.90 -30.27
CA GLY A 30 -28.15 3.02 -31.31
C GLY A 30 -28.38 1.53 -31.02
N LEU A 31 -28.20 1.12 -29.76
CA LEU A 31 -28.50 -0.24 -29.28
C LEU A 31 -29.99 -0.59 -29.42
N GLY A 32 -30.89 0.38 -29.18
CA GLY A 32 -32.33 0.20 -29.36
C GLY A 32 -32.78 0.01 -30.82
N ARG A 33 -31.95 0.40 -31.81
CA ARG A 33 -32.28 0.35 -33.24
C ARG A 33 -31.52 -0.70 -34.04
N LEU A 34 -30.89 -1.68 -33.37
CA LEU A 34 -30.07 -2.72 -34.02
C LEU A 34 -30.80 -3.46 -35.15
N ARG A 35 -32.11 -3.75 -34.99
CA ARG A 35 -32.94 -4.37 -36.04
C ARG A 35 -33.14 -3.45 -37.27
N GLN A 36 -33.36 -2.16 -37.06
CA GLN A 36 -33.51 -1.19 -38.15
C GLN A 36 -32.18 -0.95 -38.88
N ILE A 37 -31.06 -0.93 -38.16
CA ILE A 37 -29.72 -0.82 -38.74
C ILE A 37 -29.39 -2.07 -39.57
N ALA A 38 -29.75 -3.26 -39.07
CA ALA A 38 -29.58 -4.51 -39.81
C ALA A 38 -30.45 -4.57 -41.07
N ALA A 39 -31.72 -4.12 -40.98
CA ALA A 39 -32.63 -4.02 -42.12
C ALA A 39 -32.12 -3.01 -43.16
N GLY A 40 -31.67 -1.83 -42.75
CA GLY A 40 -31.08 -0.82 -43.63
C GLY A 40 -29.78 -1.27 -44.28
N ARG A 41 -28.94 -2.06 -43.59
CA ARG A 41 -27.73 -2.68 -44.18
C ARG A 41 -28.06 -3.75 -45.22
N ARG A 42 -29.17 -4.47 -45.06
CA ARG A 42 -29.65 -5.43 -46.07
C ARG A 42 -30.20 -4.71 -47.29
N ALA A 43 -30.94 -3.61 -47.13
CA ALA A 43 -31.41 -2.77 -48.21
C ALA A 43 -30.27 -2.05 -48.98
N ARG A 44 -29.19 -1.65 -48.30
CA ARG A 44 -28.01 -1.06 -48.97
C ARG A 44 -27.11 -2.08 -49.68
N LYS A 45 -27.31 -3.38 -49.46
CA LYS A 45 -26.63 -4.42 -50.24
C LYS A 45 -27.21 -4.56 -51.65
N THR A 46 -28.43 -4.07 -51.89
CA THR A 46 -29.14 -4.16 -53.17
C THR A 46 -29.01 -2.90 -54.03
N GLU A 47 -28.42 -1.81 -53.51
CA GLU A 47 -28.11 -0.61 -54.30
C GLU A 47 -26.70 -0.70 -54.94
N PRO A 48 -26.51 -0.24 -56.20
CA PRO A 48 -25.19 -0.16 -56.81
C PRO A 48 -24.30 0.81 -56.02
N ARG A 49 -23.08 0.37 -55.67
CA ARG A 49 -22.13 1.19 -54.91
C ARG A 49 -21.61 2.35 -55.77
N GLY A 50 -22.08 3.56 -55.51
CA GLY A 50 -21.38 4.79 -55.90
C GLY A 50 -20.03 4.92 -55.16
N HIS A 51 -19.07 5.56 -55.83
CA HIS A 51 -17.66 5.78 -55.47
C HIS A 51 -17.28 5.62 -53.98
N ASP A 52 -16.17 4.89 -53.74
CA ASP A 52 -15.71 4.43 -52.44
C ASP A 52 -15.22 5.59 -51.53
N ALA A 53 -16.16 6.24 -50.82
CA ALA A 53 -15.89 7.33 -49.88
C ALA A 53 -15.18 6.90 -48.57
N ARG A 54 -14.70 5.65 -48.47
CA ARG A 54 -13.98 5.13 -47.29
C ARG A 54 -12.72 5.91 -46.96
N HIS A 55 -12.08 6.51 -47.95
CA HIS A 55 -10.89 7.35 -47.78
C HIS A 55 -11.20 8.74 -47.18
N LEU A 56 -12.47 9.18 -47.19
CA LEU A 56 -12.92 10.43 -46.57
C LEU A 56 -13.40 10.23 -45.12
N LEU A 57 -13.56 8.99 -44.68
CA LEU A 57 -13.93 8.69 -43.29
C LEU A 57 -12.68 8.76 -42.41
N ALA A 58 -12.82 9.44 -41.27
CA ALA A 58 -11.77 9.46 -40.26
C ALA A 58 -11.36 8.01 -39.89
N PRO A 59 -10.05 7.72 -39.80
CA PRO A 59 -9.58 6.40 -39.42
C PRO A 59 -10.17 5.97 -38.08
N TRP A 60 -10.56 4.70 -37.98
CA TRP A 60 -11.16 4.12 -36.77
C TRP A 60 -10.26 4.22 -35.53
N TRP A 61 -8.95 4.46 -35.72
CA TRP A 61 -7.97 4.65 -34.66
C TRP A 61 -7.81 6.10 -34.19
N LEU A 62 -8.32 7.10 -34.93
CA LEU A 62 -8.14 8.53 -34.65
C LEU A 62 -8.64 8.94 -33.24
N PRO A 63 -9.80 8.44 -32.74
CA PRO A 63 -10.23 8.74 -31.37
C PRO A 63 -9.31 8.14 -30.28
N TYR A 64 -8.64 7.03 -30.59
CA TYR A 64 -7.70 6.38 -29.67
C TYR A 64 -6.34 7.08 -29.67
N ALA A 65 -5.92 7.63 -30.81
CA ALA A 65 -4.75 8.50 -30.90
C ALA A 65 -4.94 9.73 -30.00
N HIS A 66 -6.10 10.39 -30.05
CA HIS A 66 -6.42 11.50 -29.14
C HIS A 66 -6.47 11.10 -27.65
N GLY A 67 -6.86 9.86 -27.34
CA GLY A 67 -6.75 9.31 -25.99
C GLY A 67 -5.28 9.10 -25.55
N GLY A 68 -4.43 8.68 -26.48
CA GLY A 68 -2.98 8.60 -26.29
C GLY A 68 -2.34 9.97 -26.09
N ASP A 69 -2.76 10.97 -26.87
CA ASP A 69 -2.32 12.36 -26.72
C ASP A 69 -2.71 12.90 -25.34
N PHE A 70 -3.92 12.59 -24.85
CA PHE A 70 -4.36 12.99 -23.50
C PHE A 70 -3.55 12.34 -22.37
N ILE A 71 -3.26 11.03 -22.47
CA ILE A 71 -2.40 10.35 -21.47
C ILE A 71 -0.99 10.95 -21.50
N THR A 72 -0.50 11.24 -22.70
CA THR A 72 0.78 11.93 -22.90
C THR A 72 0.76 13.33 -22.31
N ASP A 73 -0.33 14.09 -22.44
CA ASP A 73 -0.50 15.44 -21.89
C ASP A 73 -0.64 15.46 -20.36
N VAL A 74 -1.31 14.45 -19.79
CA VAL A 74 -1.39 14.29 -18.33
C VAL A 74 -0.02 13.88 -17.79
N TRP A 75 0.68 12.97 -18.48
CA TRP A 75 2.02 12.54 -18.10
C TRP A 75 3.05 13.65 -18.23
N SER A 76 3.05 14.37 -19.35
CA SER A 76 3.90 15.55 -19.58
C SER A 76 3.55 16.63 -18.57
N GLY A 77 2.28 16.89 -18.26
CA GLY A 77 1.87 17.83 -17.23
C GLY A 77 2.31 17.43 -15.81
N VAL A 78 2.36 16.14 -15.48
CA VAL A 78 2.93 15.65 -14.20
C VAL A 78 4.44 15.79 -14.20
N VAL A 79 5.11 15.43 -15.30
CA VAL A 79 6.56 15.59 -15.46
C VAL A 79 6.95 17.06 -15.43
N ASP A 80 6.17 17.94 -16.06
CA ASP A 80 6.36 19.39 -16.11
C ASP A 80 5.94 20.05 -14.80
N PHE A 81 5.02 19.47 -14.04
CA PHE A 81 4.75 19.89 -12.66
C PHE A 81 5.91 19.52 -11.73
N VAL A 82 6.40 18.28 -11.82
CA VAL A 82 7.60 17.86 -11.08
C VAL A 82 8.78 18.71 -11.51
N ARG A 83 8.93 18.96 -12.81
CA ARG A 83 9.94 19.84 -13.38
C ARG A 83 9.74 21.24 -12.83
N GLY A 84 8.59 21.88 -12.95
CA GLY A 84 8.29 23.23 -12.44
C GLY A 84 8.37 23.39 -10.92
N VAL A 85 8.21 22.32 -10.13
CA VAL A 85 8.50 22.36 -8.68
C VAL A 85 10.00 22.24 -8.40
N VAL A 86 10.74 21.55 -9.26
CA VAL A 86 12.21 21.40 -9.20
C VAL A 86 12.93 22.57 -9.89
N THR A 87 12.30 23.20 -10.88
CA THR A 87 12.83 24.24 -11.75
C THR A 87 12.08 25.52 -11.45
N ASP A 88 12.70 26.35 -10.62
CA ASP A 88 12.38 27.76 -10.58
C ASP A 88 12.51 28.31 -12.00
N GLU A 89 11.45 28.96 -12.52
CA GLU A 89 11.28 29.37 -13.94
C GLU A 89 12.38 30.35 -14.43
N GLN A 90 13.25 30.82 -13.53
CA GLN A 90 14.18 31.92 -13.83
C GLN A 90 15.56 31.50 -14.37
N HIS A 91 15.93 30.22 -14.49
CA HIS A 91 17.28 29.84 -14.95
C HIS A 91 17.31 28.67 -15.94
N GLU A 92 17.65 28.96 -17.21
CA GLU A 92 18.01 28.03 -18.29
C GLU A 92 19.37 27.33 -18.04
N SER A 93 19.54 26.71 -16.87
CA SER A 93 20.76 25.96 -16.57
C SER A 93 20.55 24.46 -16.82
N PRO A 94 21.52 23.77 -17.46
CA PRO A 94 21.42 22.34 -17.72
C PRO A 94 21.35 21.55 -16.40
N LEU A 95 20.56 20.46 -16.38
CA LEU A 95 20.21 19.68 -15.18
C LEU A 95 21.42 19.30 -14.30
N TRP A 96 22.56 18.95 -14.92
CA TRP A 96 23.77 18.57 -14.19
C TRP A 96 24.39 19.73 -13.40
N LYS A 97 24.36 20.98 -13.91
CA LYS A 97 24.85 22.15 -13.17
C LYS A 97 23.98 22.46 -11.96
N ARG A 98 22.67 22.23 -12.06
CA ARG A 98 21.70 22.42 -10.96
C ARG A 98 21.80 21.33 -9.89
N ILE A 99 22.02 20.08 -10.29
CA ILE A 99 22.29 18.99 -9.34
C ILE A 99 23.53 19.30 -8.50
N LEU A 100 24.56 19.88 -9.12
CA LEU A 100 25.79 20.26 -8.43
C LEU A 100 25.63 21.50 -7.53
N THR A 101 24.77 22.45 -7.89
CA THR A 101 24.63 23.74 -7.19
C THR A 101 23.51 23.79 -6.14
N CYS A 102 22.49 22.94 -6.21
CA CYS A 102 21.40 22.91 -5.24
C CYS A 102 21.65 21.88 -4.11
N PRO A 103 21.77 22.31 -2.84
CA PRO A 103 21.99 21.39 -1.71
C PRO A 103 20.91 20.29 -1.61
N SER A 104 19.65 20.60 -1.92
CA SER A 104 18.53 19.65 -1.88
C SER A 104 18.69 18.48 -2.86
N SER A 105 19.29 18.71 -4.03
CA SER A 105 19.60 17.67 -5.02
C SER A 105 20.64 16.67 -4.50
N TRP A 106 21.58 17.13 -3.65
CA TRP A 106 22.56 16.26 -3.01
C TRP A 106 21.91 15.29 -2.03
N ALA A 107 20.90 15.70 -1.26
CA ALA A 107 20.17 14.75 -0.40
C ALA A 107 19.53 13.63 -1.23
N LEU A 108 18.88 13.96 -2.34
CA LEU A 108 18.31 12.97 -3.25
C LEU A 108 19.39 12.03 -3.80
N ALA A 109 20.49 12.60 -4.32
CA ALA A 109 21.59 11.83 -4.89
C ALA A 109 22.22 10.89 -3.85
N LEU A 110 22.45 11.37 -2.62
CA LEU A 110 22.99 10.57 -1.52
C LEU A 110 22.04 9.44 -1.11
N THR A 111 20.73 9.69 -1.05
CA THR A 111 19.75 8.63 -0.74
C THR A 111 19.68 7.57 -1.84
N LEU A 112 19.81 7.98 -3.11
CA LEU A 112 19.85 7.08 -4.25
C LEU A 112 21.13 6.24 -4.24
N LEU A 113 22.29 6.87 -4.02
CA LEU A 113 23.57 6.17 -3.88
C LEU A 113 23.55 5.20 -2.71
N GLY A 114 23.06 5.62 -1.54
CA GLY A 114 22.88 4.74 -0.38
C GLY A 114 21.99 3.55 -0.70
N ALA A 115 20.90 3.76 -1.44
CA ALA A 115 20.00 2.68 -1.83
C ALA A 115 20.68 1.68 -2.78
N LEU A 116 21.46 2.16 -3.75
CA LEU A 116 22.23 1.30 -4.65
C LEU A 116 23.30 0.52 -3.91
N ILE A 117 24.00 1.13 -2.95
CA ILE A 117 25.10 0.49 -2.20
C ILE A 117 24.53 -0.53 -1.21
N PHE A 118 23.61 -0.11 -0.34
CA PHE A 118 23.13 -0.93 0.77
C PHE A 118 22.12 -1.99 0.34
N ASN A 119 21.34 -1.74 -0.73
CA ASN A 119 20.32 -2.68 -1.23
C ASN A 119 20.74 -3.37 -2.54
N TYR A 120 22.03 -3.32 -2.92
CA TYR A 120 22.52 -3.92 -4.16
C TYR A 120 22.14 -5.39 -4.31
N THR A 121 22.26 -6.15 -3.21
CA THR A 121 21.94 -7.58 -3.20
C THR A 121 20.46 -7.81 -3.48
N TRP A 122 19.56 -6.95 -3.02
CA TRP A 122 18.12 -7.06 -3.25
C TRP A 122 17.71 -6.69 -4.68
N LEU A 123 18.47 -5.81 -5.34
CA LEU A 123 18.27 -5.44 -6.74
C LEU A 123 18.73 -6.54 -7.71
N THR A 124 19.76 -7.29 -7.32
CA THR A 124 20.41 -8.30 -8.18
C THR A 124 20.00 -9.74 -7.86
N SER A 125 19.52 -9.99 -6.64
CA SER A 125 19.14 -11.31 -6.19
C SER A 125 17.64 -11.56 -6.43
N GLY A 126 17.18 -12.79 -6.16
CA GLY A 126 15.83 -13.26 -6.45
C GLY A 126 14.71 -12.55 -5.65
N SER A 127 13.56 -13.21 -5.52
CA SER A 127 12.40 -12.63 -4.86
C SER A 127 12.64 -12.31 -3.38
N LEU A 128 12.23 -11.12 -2.96
CA LEU A 128 12.23 -10.70 -1.55
C LEU A 128 11.22 -11.48 -0.73
N ARG A 129 11.63 -11.92 0.46
CA ARG A 129 10.79 -12.59 1.46
C ARG A 129 11.36 -12.37 2.86
N GLY A 130 10.51 -12.34 3.87
CA GLY A 130 10.93 -12.40 5.27
C GLY A 130 10.32 -11.29 6.11
N GLY A 131 10.42 -11.45 7.44
CA GLY A 131 9.62 -10.67 8.37
C GLY A 131 8.13 -10.77 8.01
N ALA A 132 7.46 -9.63 7.93
CA ALA A 132 6.06 -9.51 7.54
C ALA A 132 5.79 -9.67 6.02
N LEU A 133 6.84 -9.72 5.18
CA LEU A 133 6.69 -9.81 3.73
C LEU A 133 6.66 -11.28 3.27
N LEU A 134 5.53 -11.68 2.69
CA LEU A 134 5.46 -12.93 1.92
C LEU A 134 6.29 -12.82 0.64
N ARG A 135 6.60 -13.96 0.03
CA ARG A 135 7.29 -13.95 -1.27
C ARG A 135 6.43 -13.25 -2.31
N SER A 136 7.04 -12.44 -3.15
CA SER A 136 6.36 -11.86 -4.31
C SER A 136 5.86 -12.96 -5.26
N PRO A 137 4.66 -12.84 -5.86
CA PRO A 137 4.25 -13.74 -6.92
C PRO A 137 5.12 -13.50 -8.17
N PRO A 138 5.23 -14.49 -9.08
CA PRO A 138 6.01 -14.33 -10.31
C PRO A 138 5.40 -13.24 -11.21
N ASP A 139 4.07 -13.25 -11.38
CA ASP A 139 3.34 -12.36 -12.28
C ASP A 139 2.23 -11.60 -11.56
N ALA A 140 1.93 -10.39 -12.01
CA ALA A 140 0.80 -9.61 -11.52
C ALA A 140 -0.58 -10.20 -11.83
N SER A 141 -0.64 -11.21 -12.72
CA SER A 141 -1.86 -11.95 -13.01
C SER A 141 -2.45 -12.61 -11.74
N HIS A 142 -1.59 -12.95 -10.77
CA HIS A 142 -2.03 -13.42 -9.46
C HIS A 142 -2.87 -12.37 -8.72
N TRP A 143 -2.39 -11.13 -8.62
CA TRP A 143 -3.12 -10.05 -7.95
C TRP A 143 -4.42 -9.68 -8.67
N TRP A 144 -4.43 -9.67 -10.00
CA TRP A 144 -5.67 -9.46 -10.77
C TRP A 144 -6.71 -10.54 -10.50
N ARG A 145 -6.30 -11.82 -10.39
CA ARG A 145 -7.19 -12.92 -10.03
C ARG A 145 -7.64 -12.82 -8.57
N LEU A 146 -6.73 -12.50 -7.66
CA LEU A 146 -7.01 -12.37 -6.24
C LEU A 146 -8.01 -11.23 -5.95
N TRP A 147 -7.89 -10.12 -6.67
CA TRP A 147 -8.84 -9.00 -6.58
C TRP A 147 -10.15 -9.26 -7.34
N GLY A 148 -10.08 -9.79 -8.56
CA GLY A 148 -11.23 -9.92 -9.46
C GLY A 148 -12.17 -11.10 -9.19
N VAL A 149 -11.65 -12.20 -8.63
CA VAL A 149 -12.44 -13.42 -8.38
C VAL A 149 -13.00 -13.38 -6.96
N GLY A 150 -14.28 -13.78 -6.79
CA GLY A 150 -14.95 -13.81 -5.47
C GLY A 150 -14.77 -15.10 -4.67
N TRP A 151 -13.98 -16.06 -5.16
CA TRP A 151 -13.67 -17.32 -4.49
C TRP A 151 -12.20 -17.69 -4.73
N HIS A 152 -11.49 -18.02 -3.65
CA HIS A 152 -10.07 -18.33 -3.68
C HIS A 152 -9.78 -19.66 -3.02
N TRP A 153 -8.86 -20.42 -3.62
CA TRP A 153 -8.33 -21.66 -3.06
C TRP A 153 -7.20 -21.38 -2.07
N LEU A 154 -7.51 -20.61 -1.03
CA LEU A 154 -6.64 -20.29 0.10
C LEU A 154 -7.18 -20.99 1.36
N GLY A 155 -6.30 -21.63 2.15
CA GLY A 155 -6.72 -22.50 3.25
C GLY A 155 -7.59 -23.65 2.75
N ASN A 156 -8.84 -23.76 3.22
CA ASN A 156 -9.82 -24.75 2.75
C ASN A 156 -10.79 -24.23 1.68
N GLY A 157 -10.51 -23.05 1.12
CA GLY A 157 -11.41 -22.36 0.21
C GLY A 157 -12.17 -21.26 0.95
N THR A 158 -12.20 -20.07 0.35
CA THR A 158 -12.79 -18.89 0.98
C THR A 158 -13.39 -17.96 -0.06
N SER A 159 -14.49 -17.30 0.30
CA SER A 159 -15.09 -16.20 -0.46
C SER A 159 -14.70 -14.83 0.07
N ALA A 160 -13.73 -14.77 0.99
CA ALA A 160 -13.29 -13.51 1.56
C ALA A 160 -12.62 -12.65 0.48
N PRO A 161 -13.09 -11.41 0.25
CA PRO A 161 -12.46 -10.51 -0.70
C PRO A 161 -11.05 -10.13 -0.25
N ALA A 162 -10.15 -9.93 -1.21
CA ALA A 162 -8.82 -9.41 -0.94
C ALA A 162 -8.87 -7.95 -0.46
N ALA A 163 -7.87 -7.55 0.34
CA ALA A 163 -7.75 -6.17 0.78
C ALA A 163 -7.48 -5.22 -0.42
N PRO A 164 -7.88 -3.93 -0.30
CA PRO A 164 -7.79 -2.97 -1.40
C PRO A 164 -6.37 -2.74 -1.94
N TYR A 165 -5.32 -2.94 -1.13
CA TYR A 165 -3.94 -2.80 -1.62
C TYR A 165 -3.58 -3.80 -2.72
N VAL A 166 -4.23 -4.97 -2.79
CA VAL A 166 -3.96 -5.97 -3.84
C VAL A 166 -4.30 -5.41 -5.22
N GLY A 167 -5.41 -4.68 -5.34
CA GLY A 167 -5.77 -3.99 -6.58
C GLY A 167 -4.77 -2.88 -6.93
N LEU A 168 -4.27 -2.15 -5.93
CA LEU A 168 -3.24 -1.12 -6.13
C LEU A 168 -1.89 -1.71 -6.57
N LEU A 169 -1.49 -2.87 -6.03
CA LEU A 169 -0.30 -3.60 -6.48
C LEU A 169 -0.49 -4.11 -7.92
N ALA A 170 -1.66 -4.64 -8.25
CA ALA A 170 -1.99 -5.06 -9.62
C ALA A 170 -1.89 -3.89 -10.61
N LEU A 171 -2.40 -2.71 -10.26
CA LEU A 171 -2.25 -1.49 -11.06
C LEU A 171 -0.79 -1.01 -11.12
N GLY A 172 -0.09 -1.00 -9.98
CA GLY A 172 1.31 -0.60 -9.91
C GLY A 172 2.25 -1.48 -10.74
N SER A 173 1.90 -2.76 -10.94
CA SER A 173 2.69 -3.69 -11.74
C SER A 173 2.79 -3.29 -13.22
N VAL A 174 1.89 -2.42 -13.71
CA VAL A 174 1.96 -1.89 -15.08
C VAL A 174 3.27 -1.13 -15.30
N PHE A 175 3.79 -0.44 -14.27
CA PHE A 175 5.07 0.27 -14.33
C PHE A 175 6.27 -0.69 -14.42
N THR A 176 6.11 -1.94 -14.01
CA THR A 176 7.14 -2.98 -14.07
C THR A 176 6.84 -4.03 -15.13
N MET A 177 6.10 -3.63 -16.18
CA MET A 177 5.75 -4.49 -17.33
C MET A 177 5.01 -5.78 -16.92
N GLY A 178 4.24 -5.73 -15.83
CA GLY A 178 3.48 -6.87 -15.30
C GLY A 178 4.24 -7.76 -14.32
N SER A 179 5.51 -7.47 -14.04
CA SER A 179 6.30 -8.23 -13.06
C SER A 179 5.97 -7.80 -11.63
N ALA A 180 5.35 -8.71 -10.87
CA ALA A 180 5.04 -8.48 -9.46
C ALA A 180 6.30 -8.49 -8.59
N ASN A 181 7.27 -9.35 -8.91
CA ASN A 181 8.56 -9.38 -8.21
C ASN A 181 9.32 -8.06 -8.36
N ALA A 182 9.44 -7.55 -9.59
CA ALA A 182 10.13 -6.28 -9.82
C ALA A 182 9.46 -5.12 -9.07
N LEU A 183 8.12 -5.09 -9.01
CA LEU A 183 7.40 -4.04 -8.28
C LEU A 183 7.77 -4.03 -6.79
N ILE A 184 7.70 -5.20 -6.13
CA ILE A 184 8.02 -5.30 -4.69
C ILE A 184 9.50 -5.00 -4.45
N SER A 185 10.41 -5.51 -5.28
CA SER A 185 11.84 -5.20 -5.17
C SER A 185 12.13 -3.71 -5.35
N VAL A 186 11.49 -3.05 -6.31
CA VAL A 186 11.64 -1.59 -6.53
C VAL A 186 11.11 -0.81 -5.33
N ILE A 187 9.92 -1.15 -4.80
CA ILE A 187 9.33 -0.47 -3.64
C ILE A 187 10.26 -0.54 -2.42
N PHE A 188 10.81 -1.72 -2.10
CA PHE A 188 11.69 -1.90 -0.94
C PHE A 188 13.10 -1.33 -1.16
N SER A 189 13.72 -1.65 -2.30
CA SER A 189 15.09 -1.21 -2.59
C SER A 189 15.18 0.31 -2.79
N LEU A 190 14.14 0.93 -3.33
CA LEU A 190 14.07 2.39 -3.54
C LEU A 190 13.18 3.11 -2.52
N ALA A 191 12.82 2.49 -1.39
CA ALA A 191 11.96 3.13 -0.38
C ALA A 191 12.51 4.49 0.10
N VAL A 192 13.82 4.53 0.40
CA VAL A 192 14.52 5.74 0.87
C VAL A 192 14.50 6.86 -0.18
N PRO A 193 14.97 6.65 -1.43
CA PRO A 193 14.93 7.70 -2.46
C PRO A 193 13.50 8.07 -2.91
N LEU A 194 12.55 7.13 -2.92
CA LEU A 194 11.15 7.44 -3.23
C LEU A 194 10.50 8.33 -2.16
N SER A 195 10.77 8.08 -0.87
CA SER A 195 10.38 8.98 0.22
C SER A 195 11.09 10.33 0.13
N ALA A 196 12.37 10.35 -0.26
CA ALA A 196 13.14 11.58 -0.47
C ALA A 196 12.54 12.44 -1.59
N LEU A 197 12.09 11.86 -2.71
CA LEU A 197 11.43 12.57 -3.80
C LEU A 197 10.17 13.28 -3.33
N GLY A 198 9.30 12.57 -2.60
CA GLY A 198 8.09 13.17 -2.05
C GLY A 198 8.41 14.31 -1.08
N ALA A 199 9.37 14.10 -0.18
CA ALA A 199 9.82 15.12 0.76
C ALA A 199 10.43 16.33 0.06
N LEU A 200 11.16 16.13 -1.04
CA LEU A 200 11.77 17.19 -1.82
C LEU A 200 10.71 18.10 -2.43
N VAL A 201 9.71 17.53 -3.10
CA VAL A 201 8.60 18.28 -3.69
C VAL A 201 7.83 19.03 -2.60
N PHE A 202 7.58 18.39 -1.45
CA PHE A 202 6.88 19.00 -0.33
C PHE A 202 7.69 20.14 0.33
N ALA A 203 8.98 19.94 0.56
CA ALA A 203 9.86 20.90 1.22
C ALA A 203 10.03 22.19 0.40
N HIS A 204 10.14 22.11 -0.92
CA HIS A 204 10.24 23.29 -1.79
C HIS A 204 8.97 24.14 -1.80
N ARG A 205 7.81 23.56 -1.47
CA ARG A 205 6.54 24.27 -1.38
C ARG A 205 6.27 24.88 -0.01
N LEU A 206 6.91 24.36 1.04
CA LEU A 206 6.64 24.75 2.42
C LEU A 206 7.72 25.65 3.04
N LEU A 207 8.99 25.44 2.65
CA LEU A 207 10.15 26.06 3.29
C LEU A 207 10.90 26.93 2.27
N ASP A 208 11.47 28.04 2.71
CA ASP A 208 12.25 28.94 1.86
C ASP A 208 13.75 28.63 1.93
N SER A 209 14.27 28.34 3.12
CA SER A 209 15.69 28.08 3.37
C SER A 209 16.16 26.76 2.74
N PRO A 210 17.25 26.76 1.95
CA PRO A 210 17.80 25.55 1.35
C PRO A 210 18.30 24.55 2.42
N TRP A 211 18.77 25.04 3.56
CA TRP A 211 19.26 24.19 4.66
C TRP A 211 18.12 23.49 5.41
N SER A 212 17.00 24.19 5.63
CA SER A 212 15.80 23.58 6.22
C SER A 212 15.17 22.54 5.29
N ARG A 213 15.18 22.82 3.97
CA ARG A 213 14.79 21.81 2.95
C ARG A 213 15.71 20.60 3.00
N LEU A 214 17.03 20.79 3.01
CA LEU A 214 18.00 19.70 3.06
C LEU A 214 17.77 18.82 4.29
N PHE A 215 17.57 19.43 5.47
CA PHE A 215 17.28 18.72 6.70
C PHE A 215 16.01 17.88 6.59
N LEU A 216 14.89 18.49 6.18
CA LEU A 216 13.61 17.78 6.07
C LEU A 216 13.71 16.61 5.09
N ILE A 217 14.30 16.83 3.91
CA ILE A 217 14.48 15.79 2.88
C ILE A 217 15.34 14.65 3.42
N GLY A 218 16.52 14.97 3.97
CA GLY A 218 17.48 13.98 4.46
C GLY A 218 16.94 13.15 5.62
N SER A 219 16.33 13.80 6.64
CA SER A 219 15.74 13.08 7.77
C SER A 219 14.50 12.28 7.40
N TYR A 220 13.62 12.84 6.57
CA TYR A 220 12.40 12.15 6.16
C TYR A 220 12.70 10.91 5.31
N ALA A 221 13.65 11.01 4.38
CA ALA A 221 14.05 9.92 3.51
C ALA A 221 14.48 8.65 4.27
N LEU A 222 15.03 8.80 5.47
CA LEU A 222 15.54 7.70 6.29
C LEU A 222 14.46 7.04 7.15
N LEU A 223 13.26 7.63 7.27
CA LEU A 223 12.17 7.07 8.08
C LEU A 223 11.80 5.61 7.74
N PRO A 224 11.73 5.17 6.46
CA PRO A 224 11.40 3.78 6.13
C PRO A 224 12.38 2.76 6.75
N VAL A 225 13.64 3.15 6.91
CA VAL A 225 14.69 2.28 7.46
C VAL A 225 14.77 2.42 8.98
N VAL A 226 14.74 3.65 9.49
CA VAL A 226 14.87 3.95 10.94
C VAL A 226 13.70 3.38 11.74
N THR A 227 12.49 3.41 11.18
CA THR A 227 11.29 2.77 11.77
C THR A 227 11.36 1.24 11.75
N GLY A 228 12.32 0.66 11.01
CA GLY A 228 12.45 -0.78 10.80
C GLY A 228 11.46 -1.36 9.79
N ALA A 229 10.65 -0.53 9.13
CA ALA A 229 9.62 -1.01 8.20
C ALA A 229 10.22 -1.79 7.02
N VAL A 230 11.30 -1.28 6.42
CA VAL A 230 12.03 -1.95 5.32
C VAL A 230 12.65 -3.26 5.80
N LEU A 231 13.35 -3.25 6.94
CA LEU A 231 14.06 -4.43 7.48
C LEU A 231 13.11 -5.54 7.95
N GLN A 232 11.89 -5.18 8.35
CA GLN A 232 10.85 -6.12 8.78
C GLN A 232 9.89 -6.53 7.66
N GLY A 233 10.04 -6.02 6.43
CA GLY A 233 9.14 -6.38 5.33
C GLY A 233 7.72 -5.81 5.48
N ARG A 234 7.57 -4.69 6.20
CA ARG A 234 6.28 -4.05 6.50
C ARG A 234 5.82 -3.21 5.30
N LEU A 235 5.25 -3.88 4.29
CA LEU A 235 4.81 -3.27 3.02
C LEU A 235 3.92 -2.05 3.25
N GLY A 236 2.96 -2.17 4.18
CA GLY A 236 2.01 -1.10 4.49
C GLY A 236 2.69 0.21 4.90
N THR A 237 3.51 0.16 5.95
CA THR A 237 4.26 1.32 6.46
C THR A 237 5.24 1.88 5.41
N VAL A 238 5.91 1.03 4.61
CA VAL A 238 6.83 1.50 3.55
C VAL A 238 6.08 2.32 2.51
N VAL A 239 4.98 1.80 1.97
CA VAL A 239 4.18 2.54 0.97
C VAL A 239 3.57 3.80 1.57
N ALA A 240 3.11 3.76 2.83
CA ALA A 240 2.61 4.93 3.52
C ALA A 240 3.66 6.04 3.61
N LEU A 241 4.90 5.72 3.99
CA LEU A 241 6.01 6.68 4.06
C LEU A 241 6.44 7.25 2.70
N ILE A 242 6.20 6.53 1.60
CA ILE A 242 6.41 7.08 0.26
C ILE A 242 5.28 8.07 -0.09
N MET A 243 4.05 7.78 0.35
CA MET A 243 2.84 8.55 -0.01
C MET A 243 2.54 9.75 0.90
N ILE A 244 3.00 9.76 2.15
CA ILE A 244 2.71 10.81 3.14
C ILE A 244 3.09 12.23 2.64
N PRO A 245 4.27 12.48 2.00
CA PRO A 245 4.59 13.82 1.52
C PRO A 245 3.63 14.30 0.42
N TRP A 246 3.17 13.38 -0.43
CA TRP A 246 2.17 13.67 -1.46
C TRP A 246 0.80 13.96 -0.83
N ALA A 247 0.44 13.24 0.23
CA ALA A 247 -0.77 13.52 1.01
C ALA A 247 -0.69 14.92 1.64
N GLY A 248 0.46 15.27 2.24
CA GLY A 248 0.73 16.61 2.76
C GLY A 248 0.61 17.69 1.69
N LEU A 249 1.21 17.48 0.51
CA LEU A 249 1.15 18.41 -0.62
C LEU A 249 -0.29 18.66 -1.08
N SER A 250 -1.08 17.60 -1.20
CA SER A 250 -2.50 17.71 -1.55
C SER A 250 -3.31 18.47 -0.48
N ALA A 251 -2.88 18.43 0.78
CA ALA A 251 -3.57 19.03 1.91
C ALA A 251 -3.32 20.54 2.07
N LEU A 252 -2.28 21.11 1.43
CA LEU A 252 -1.91 22.53 1.61
C LEU A 252 -3.06 23.51 1.29
N HIS A 253 -3.94 23.16 0.35
CA HIS A 253 -5.01 24.04 -0.10
C HIS A 253 -6.38 23.77 0.57
N LEU A 254 -6.44 22.91 1.59
CA LEU A 254 -7.68 22.62 2.31
C LEU A 254 -8.24 23.83 3.06
N SER A 255 -7.37 24.77 3.47
CA SER A 255 -7.76 26.01 4.13
C SER A 255 -8.01 27.18 3.16
N SER A 256 -7.93 26.97 1.84
CA SER A 256 -8.15 28.04 0.86
C SER A 256 -9.56 28.62 0.96
N GLU A 257 -9.70 29.94 0.85
CA GLU A 257 -11.00 30.62 0.84
C GLU A 257 -11.84 30.23 -0.38
N LYS A 258 -11.18 30.12 -1.54
CA LYS A 258 -11.81 29.76 -2.83
C LYS A 258 -12.36 28.34 -2.75
N ARG A 259 -13.69 28.21 -2.88
CA ARG A 259 -14.41 26.92 -2.80
C ARG A 259 -13.86 25.88 -3.77
N GLU A 260 -13.59 26.25 -5.01
CA GLU A 260 -13.11 25.31 -6.02
C GLU A 260 -11.75 24.70 -5.67
N LEU A 261 -10.77 25.52 -5.25
CA LEU A 261 -9.43 25.06 -4.88
C LEU A 261 -9.50 24.13 -3.66
N ARG A 262 -10.29 24.51 -2.65
CA ARG A 262 -10.47 23.72 -1.42
C ARG A 262 -11.14 22.38 -1.67
N VAL A 263 -12.19 22.34 -2.50
CA VAL A 263 -12.87 21.06 -2.83
C VAL A 263 -11.95 20.16 -3.64
N ARG A 264 -11.19 20.69 -4.60
CA ARG A 264 -10.21 19.91 -5.36
C ARG A 264 -9.10 19.37 -4.46
N ALA A 265 -8.61 20.19 -3.54
CA ALA A 265 -7.64 19.75 -2.53
C ALA A 265 -8.21 18.59 -1.70
N ALA A 266 -9.48 18.67 -1.28
CA ALA A 266 -10.16 17.61 -0.54
C ALA A 266 -10.29 16.29 -1.33
N TRP A 267 -10.57 16.35 -2.63
CA TRP A 267 -10.60 15.14 -3.47
C TRP A 267 -9.21 14.57 -3.72
N ARG A 268 -8.20 15.42 -3.89
CA ARG A 268 -6.79 15.00 -4.03
C ARG A 268 -6.29 14.33 -2.76
N THR A 269 -6.55 14.94 -1.60
CA THR A 269 -6.20 14.36 -0.30
C THR A 269 -6.96 13.07 -0.07
N ALA A 270 -8.25 13.01 -0.40
CA ALA A 270 -9.04 11.79 -0.31
C ALA A 270 -8.45 10.65 -1.14
N LEU A 271 -8.01 10.91 -2.37
CA LEU A 271 -7.37 9.90 -3.22
C LEU A 271 -6.05 9.39 -2.62
N THR A 272 -5.14 10.29 -2.26
CA THR A 272 -3.84 9.89 -1.69
C THR A 272 -4.01 9.21 -0.33
N PHE A 273 -4.95 9.69 0.49
CA PHE A 273 -5.27 9.07 1.77
C PHE A 273 -5.97 7.72 1.61
N SER A 274 -6.73 7.49 0.53
CA SER A 274 -7.29 6.18 0.19
C SER A 274 -6.20 5.17 -0.16
N ILE A 275 -5.16 5.59 -0.88
CA ILE A 275 -3.99 4.75 -1.15
C ILE A 275 -3.30 4.37 0.18
N VAL A 276 -3.03 5.34 1.06
CA VAL A 276 -2.42 5.06 2.37
C VAL A 276 -3.31 4.13 3.19
N THR A 277 -4.62 4.38 3.25
CA THR A 277 -5.59 3.56 4.00
C THR A 277 -5.70 2.15 3.44
N ALA A 278 -5.55 1.96 2.12
CA ALA A 278 -5.61 0.65 1.51
C ALA A 278 -4.47 -0.27 1.97
N PHE A 279 -3.29 0.32 2.20
CA PHE A 279 -2.10 -0.37 2.69
C PHE A 279 -2.01 -0.40 4.22
N VAL A 280 -2.50 0.64 4.89
CA VAL A 280 -2.54 0.77 6.34
C VAL A 280 -3.96 1.20 6.75
N PRO A 281 -4.90 0.26 6.93
CA PRO A 281 -6.28 0.57 7.31
C PRO A 281 -6.39 1.42 8.60
N LEU A 282 -5.43 1.26 9.53
CA LEU A 282 -5.30 2.07 10.74
C LEU A 282 -5.13 3.57 10.45
N ALA A 283 -4.62 3.94 9.27
CA ALA A 283 -4.51 5.34 8.86
C ALA A 283 -5.87 6.04 8.80
N TRP A 284 -6.96 5.31 8.53
CA TRP A 284 -8.33 5.88 8.55
C TRP A 284 -8.69 6.41 9.94
N VAL A 285 -8.40 5.62 10.99
CA VAL A 285 -8.63 6.02 12.40
C VAL A 285 -7.80 7.26 12.73
N PHE A 286 -6.53 7.29 12.32
CA PHE A 286 -5.68 8.46 12.47
C PHE A 286 -6.27 9.70 11.78
N GLY A 287 -6.74 9.58 10.53
CA GLY A 287 -7.33 10.70 9.80
C GLY A 287 -8.65 11.19 10.41
N ALA A 288 -9.48 10.27 10.90
CA ALA A 288 -10.72 10.60 11.61
C ALA A 288 -10.42 11.34 12.93
N LEU A 289 -9.44 10.88 13.70
CA LEU A 289 -8.96 11.56 14.91
C LEU A 289 -8.41 12.96 14.59
N LEU A 290 -7.59 13.08 13.54
CA LEU A 290 -7.01 14.36 13.12
C LEU A 290 -8.10 15.38 12.75
N ILE A 291 -9.09 14.97 11.95
CA ILE A 291 -10.23 15.81 11.54
C ILE A 291 -11.10 16.15 12.76
N GLY A 292 -11.39 15.17 13.63
CA GLY A 292 -12.20 15.37 14.83
C GLY A 292 -11.55 16.36 15.81
N VAL A 293 -10.30 16.11 16.19
CA VAL A 293 -9.54 16.96 17.12
C VAL A 293 -9.31 18.35 16.54
N SER A 294 -8.98 18.47 15.25
CA SER A 294 -8.85 19.80 14.61
C SER A 294 -10.16 20.58 14.61
N SER A 295 -11.28 19.93 14.30
CA SER A 295 -12.60 20.59 14.35
C SER A 295 -13.00 21.01 15.76
N TRP A 296 -12.59 20.26 16.79
CA TRP A 296 -12.84 20.57 18.19
C TRP A 296 -12.00 21.75 18.69
N LEU A 297 -10.68 21.71 18.44
CA LEU A 297 -9.75 22.75 18.90
C LEU A 297 -9.96 24.10 18.22
N SER A 298 -10.32 24.11 16.93
CA SER A 298 -10.52 25.36 16.18
C SER A 298 -11.87 26.03 16.46
N GLY A 299 -12.78 25.39 17.20
CA GLY A 299 -14.15 25.87 17.44
C GLY A 299 -15.05 25.92 16.18
N HIS A 300 -14.48 25.65 15.01
CA HIS A 300 -15.15 25.66 13.72
C HIS A 300 -15.16 24.25 13.15
N ARG A 301 -16.35 23.74 12.84
CA ARG A 301 -16.49 22.45 12.16
C ARG A 301 -15.92 22.57 10.74
N LEU A 302 -15.04 21.64 10.38
CA LEU A 302 -14.60 21.50 9.00
C LEU A 302 -15.82 21.34 8.09
N ARG A 303 -15.81 22.01 6.95
CA ARG A 303 -16.95 21.98 6.02
C ARG A 303 -17.18 20.54 5.52
N PRO A 304 -18.44 20.07 5.40
CA PRO A 304 -18.74 18.74 4.86
C PRO A 304 -18.08 18.46 3.50
N SER A 305 -17.93 19.49 2.66
CA SER A 305 -17.26 19.38 1.36
C SER A 305 -15.77 19.02 1.44
N VAL A 306 -15.16 19.06 2.63
CA VAL A 306 -13.74 18.76 2.86
C VAL A 306 -13.57 17.42 3.57
N TRP A 307 -14.20 17.24 4.73
CA TRP A 307 -13.98 16.03 5.51
C TRP A 307 -14.72 14.80 4.94
N MET A 308 -15.87 14.98 4.30
CA MET A 308 -16.62 13.84 3.73
C MET A 308 -15.80 13.12 2.64
N PRO A 309 -15.23 13.78 1.61
CA PRO A 309 -14.36 13.11 0.66
C PRO A 309 -13.22 12.35 1.36
N ILE A 310 -12.55 13.00 2.32
CA ILE A 310 -11.36 12.43 2.99
C ILE A 310 -11.71 11.17 3.79
N LEU A 311 -12.86 11.11 4.47
CA LEU A 311 -13.24 9.96 5.29
C LEU A 311 -14.05 8.89 4.53
N VAL A 312 -14.87 9.30 3.57
CA VAL A 312 -15.79 8.39 2.86
C VAL A 312 -15.09 7.69 1.69
N VAL A 313 -14.25 8.39 0.92
CA VAL A 313 -13.60 7.80 -0.27
C VAL A 313 -12.71 6.61 0.07
N PRO A 314 -11.89 6.61 1.14
CA PRO A 314 -11.10 5.43 1.51
C PRO A 314 -11.96 4.20 1.82
N LEU A 315 -13.11 4.39 2.48
CA LEU A 315 -14.05 3.31 2.79
C LEU A 315 -14.69 2.75 1.53
N LEU A 316 -15.09 3.64 0.61
CA LEU A 316 -15.63 3.27 -0.69
C LEU A 316 -14.60 2.53 -1.55
N PHE A 317 -13.34 2.97 -1.52
CA PHE A 317 -12.23 2.32 -2.21
C PHE A 317 -11.91 0.95 -1.63
N ALA A 318 -12.29 0.70 -0.38
CA ALA A 318 -12.15 -0.58 0.30
C ALA A 318 -13.32 -1.55 0.06
N LEU A 319 -14.39 -1.18 -0.67
CA LEU A 319 -15.39 -2.16 -1.14
C LEU A 319 -14.74 -3.09 -2.17
N PRO A 320 -14.94 -4.42 -2.19
CA PRO A 320 -15.84 -5.27 -1.38
C PRO A 320 -15.34 -5.66 0.01
N TRP A 321 -14.07 -5.42 0.32
CA TRP A 321 -13.43 -5.81 1.58
C TRP A 321 -14.06 -5.19 2.84
N LEU A 322 -14.53 -3.95 2.74
CA LEU A 322 -15.29 -3.28 3.81
C LEU A 322 -16.52 -4.10 4.24
N ALA A 323 -17.27 -4.68 3.29
CA ALA A 323 -18.49 -5.42 3.60
C ALA A 323 -18.21 -6.68 4.45
N GLN A 324 -17.06 -7.34 4.23
CA GLN A 324 -16.65 -8.51 4.99
C GLN A 324 -16.07 -8.12 6.37
N THR A 325 -15.28 -7.05 6.42
CA THR A 325 -14.59 -6.62 7.65
C THR A 325 -15.51 -5.98 8.69
N LEU A 326 -16.77 -5.65 8.34
CA LEU A 326 -17.80 -5.29 9.31
C LEU A 326 -18.03 -6.40 10.37
N ALA A 327 -17.84 -7.66 10.00
CA ALA A 327 -17.93 -8.79 10.93
C ALA A 327 -16.65 -8.99 11.78
N SER A 328 -15.53 -8.38 11.37
CA SER A 328 -14.21 -8.54 11.99
C SER A 328 -13.45 -7.20 11.97
N ALA A 329 -13.94 -6.22 12.73
CA ALA A 329 -13.37 -4.87 12.80
C ALA A 329 -11.88 -4.86 13.17
N GLN A 330 -11.41 -5.89 13.88
CA GLN A 330 -10.01 -6.08 14.27
C GLN A 330 -9.03 -6.13 13.09
N VAL A 331 -9.47 -6.53 11.89
CA VAL A 331 -8.62 -6.57 10.69
C VAL A 331 -8.15 -5.16 10.29
N TRP A 332 -8.93 -4.11 10.62
CA TRP A 332 -8.56 -2.71 10.35
C TRP A 332 -7.37 -2.21 11.17
N LEU A 333 -6.95 -2.94 12.18
CA LEU A 333 -5.80 -2.59 13.01
C LEU A 333 -4.47 -3.06 12.39
N PHE A 334 -4.53 -3.93 11.38
CA PHE A 334 -3.36 -4.51 10.73
C PHE A 334 -3.11 -3.88 9.38
N GLU A 335 -1.84 -3.63 9.08
CA GLU A 335 -1.39 -3.17 7.77
C GLU A 335 -1.13 -4.33 6.80
N ALA A 336 -0.87 -4.00 5.53
CA ALA A 336 -0.51 -4.97 4.51
C ALA A 336 0.78 -5.72 4.88
N GLY A 337 0.69 -7.06 4.87
CA GLY A 337 1.72 -7.97 5.33
C GLY A 337 1.19 -8.95 6.38
N ARG A 338 2.05 -9.92 6.73
CA ARG A 338 1.73 -10.95 7.71
C ARG A 338 1.56 -10.38 9.13
N PRO A 339 0.42 -10.66 9.80
CA PRO A 339 0.16 -10.21 11.16
C PRO A 339 0.80 -11.10 12.24
N ASP A 340 1.15 -12.35 11.89
CA ASP A 340 1.59 -13.41 12.81
C ASP A 340 3.09 -13.39 13.14
N VAL A 341 3.82 -12.40 12.66
CA VAL A 341 5.27 -12.29 12.86
C VAL A 341 5.55 -11.44 14.09
N PHE A 342 6.02 -12.10 15.15
CA PHE A 342 6.61 -11.46 16.32
C PHE A 342 7.85 -10.68 15.89
N SER A 343 7.83 -9.35 16.07
CA SER A 343 8.98 -8.51 15.76
C SER A 343 10.09 -8.71 16.80
N GLU A 344 11.13 -9.48 16.50
CA GLU A 344 12.37 -9.46 17.30
C GLU A 344 12.97 -8.04 17.36
N VAL A 345 12.79 -7.28 16.28
CA VAL A 345 13.17 -5.86 16.14
C VAL A 345 12.23 -4.91 16.94
N SER A 346 11.20 -5.45 17.61
CA SER A 346 10.46 -4.70 18.65
C SER A 346 11.06 -4.85 20.05
N SER A 347 12.19 -5.54 20.19
CA SER A 347 13.11 -5.22 21.29
C SER A 347 13.40 -3.73 21.25
N PRO A 348 12.98 -2.95 22.28
CA PRO A 348 13.12 -1.51 22.28
C PRO A 348 14.59 -1.17 22.27
N SER A 349 15.15 -0.96 21.09
CA SER A 349 16.50 -0.45 20.99
C SER A 349 16.44 0.97 21.56
N ALA A 350 16.99 1.17 22.76
CA ALA A 350 16.82 2.38 23.58
C ALA A 350 17.01 3.69 22.77
N TRP A 351 17.88 3.64 21.76
CA TRP A 351 18.14 4.75 20.85
C TRP A 351 16.91 5.25 20.05
N ARG A 352 15.93 4.40 19.71
CA ARG A 352 14.70 4.82 18.98
C ARG A 352 13.87 5.78 19.81
N TRP A 353 13.67 5.45 21.09
CA TRP A 353 12.93 6.29 22.01
C TRP A 353 13.70 7.56 22.39
N VAL A 354 15.04 7.50 22.41
CA VAL A 354 15.88 8.70 22.57
C VAL A 354 15.72 9.64 21.37
N ILE A 355 15.73 9.14 20.14
CA ILE A 355 15.53 9.98 18.94
C ILE A 355 14.11 10.56 18.91
N ILE A 356 13.09 9.75 19.19
CA ILE A 356 11.69 10.23 19.24
C ILE A 356 11.54 11.26 20.37
N GLY A 357 12.06 10.97 21.56
CA GLY A 357 12.03 11.88 22.71
C GLY A 357 12.73 13.20 22.42
N LEU A 358 13.92 13.16 21.82
CA LEU A 358 14.67 14.34 21.40
C LEU A 358 13.89 15.16 20.36
N LEU A 359 13.33 14.50 19.34
CA LEU A 359 12.50 15.15 18.32
C LEU A 359 11.27 15.82 18.92
N LEU A 360 10.60 15.18 19.89
CA LEU A 360 9.44 15.74 20.58
C LEU A 360 9.81 16.92 21.47
N VAL A 361 10.90 16.82 22.23
CA VAL A 361 11.41 17.93 23.07
C VAL A 361 11.78 19.11 22.18
N VAL A 362 12.48 18.88 21.08
CA VAL A 362 12.88 19.94 20.15
C VAL A 362 11.65 20.54 19.43
N ALA A 363 10.66 19.72 19.07
CA ALA A 363 9.38 20.21 18.55
C ALA A 363 8.59 21.04 19.58
N ALA A 364 8.78 20.79 20.88
CA ALA A 364 8.12 21.56 21.95
C ALA A 364 8.79 22.94 22.07
N LEU A 365 10.14 22.95 22.03
CA LEU A 365 10.94 24.17 22.04
C LEU A 365 10.69 25.04 20.80
N ALA A 366 10.43 24.42 19.64
CA ALA A 366 10.02 25.11 18.41
C ALA A 366 8.71 25.93 18.57
N GLY A 367 7.81 25.52 19.48
CA GLY A 367 6.54 26.19 19.76
C GLY A 367 6.67 27.50 20.56
N LEU A 368 7.85 27.77 21.15
CA LEU A 368 8.11 28.98 21.93
C LEU A 368 8.22 30.25 21.06
N ARG A 369 8.27 30.10 19.73
CA ARG A 369 8.35 31.22 18.79
C ARG A 369 6.96 31.64 18.32
N ALA A 370 6.57 32.87 18.64
CA ALA A 370 5.28 33.44 18.25
C ALA A 370 4.99 33.37 16.73
N ALA A 371 5.99 33.63 15.89
CA ALA A 371 5.83 33.67 14.43
C ALA A 371 5.53 32.30 13.78
N THR A 372 5.96 31.19 14.38
CA THR A 372 5.76 29.83 13.85
C THR A 372 4.75 29.03 14.68
N ARG A 373 4.15 29.66 15.69
CA ARG A 373 3.30 29.00 16.70
C ARG A 373 2.13 28.26 16.07
N GLU A 374 1.44 28.86 15.11
CA GLU A 374 0.27 28.23 14.48
C GLU A 374 0.66 26.97 13.68
N ALA A 375 1.73 27.05 12.88
CA ALA A 375 2.24 25.91 12.13
C ALA A 375 2.74 24.78 13.05
N VAL A 376 3.42 25.13 14.15
CA VAL A 376 3.90 24.17 15.14
C VAL A 376 2.73 23.52 15.90
N ILE A 377 1.67 24.26 16.25
CA ILE A 377 0.44 23.71 16.85
C ILE A 377 -0.19 22.66 15.92
N ARG A 378 -0.28 22.93 14.61
CA ARG A 378 -0.80 21.96 13.64
C ARG A 378 0.06 20.69 13.59
N CYS A 379 1.38 20.82 13.71
CA CYS A 379 2.29 19.67 13.80
C CYS A 379 2.07 18.87 15.10
N TRP A 380 1.85 19.54 16.23
CA TRP A 380 1.51 18.88 17.51
C TRP A 380 0.15 18.18 17.46
N LEU A 381 -0.79 18.68 16.68
CA LEU A 381 -2.06 18.00 16.42
C LEU A 381 -1.82 16.67 15.68
N VAL A 382 -0.95 16.66 14.67
CA VAL A 382 -0.53 15.44 13.97
C VAL A 382 0.17 14.47 14.92
N ILE A 383 1.11 14.95 15.75
CA ILE A 383 1.83 14.13 16.74
C ILE A 383 0.87 13.52 17.75
N SER A 384 -0.07 14.28 18.29
CA SER A 384 -1.03 13.79 19.30
C SER A 384 -2.03 12.79 18.71
N ALA A 385 -2.56 13.03 17.52
CA ALA A 385 -3.41 12.06 16.82
C ALA A 385 -2.65 10.76 16.53
N ALA A 386 -1.37 10.86 16.16
CA ALA A 386 -0.51 9.69 15.96
C ALA A 386 -0.22 8.96 17.28
N ALA A 387 0.05 9.68 18.37
CA ALA A 387 0.25 9.12 19.71
C ALA A 387 -0.98 8.33 20.18
N LEU A 388 -2.18 8.90 20.02
CA LEU A 388 -3.45 8.21 20.33
C LEU A 388 -3.63 6.97 19.46
N THR A 389 -3.32 7.06 18.16
CA THR A 389 -3.40 5.92 17.24
C THR A 389 -2.41 4.82 17.65
N SER A 390 -1.23 5.17 18.16
CA SER A 390 -0.24 4.20 18.62
C SER A 390 -0.69 3.41 19.85
N LEU A 391 -1.65 3.89 20.64
CA LEU A 391 -2.19 3.12 21.77
C LEU A 391 -2.85 1.81 21.31
N VAL A 392 -3.27 1.73 20.05
CA VAL A 392 -3.82 0.51 19.44
C VAL A 392 -2.81 -0.64 19.47
N SER A 393 -1.50 -0.39 19.40
CA SER A 393 -0.49 -1.47 19.47
C SER A 393 -0.38 -2.12 20.85
N MET A 394 -0.94 -1.49 21.88
CA MET A 394 -1.03 -2.08 23.22
C MET A 394 -2.13 -3.16 23.29
N LEU A 395 -3.08 -3.15 22.35
CA LEU A 395 -4.16 -4.13 22.30
C LEU A 395 -3.62 -5.50 21.86
N VAL A 396 -4.11 -6.54 22.52
CA VAL A 396 -3.89 -7.94 22.12
C VAL A 396 -5.15 -8.40 21.41
N VAL A 397 -5.01 -8.82 20.16
CA VAL A 397 -6.12 -9.00 19.22
C VAL A 397 -6.06 -10.40 18.61
N THR A 398 -7.22 -11.02 18.37
CA THR A 398 -7.34 -12.36 17.79
C THR A 398 -7.93 -12.28 16.39
N LEU A 399 -7.11 -12.48 15.36
CA LEU A 399 -7.60 -12.46 13.98
C LEU A 399 -8.34 -13.76 13.64
N PRO A 400 -9.45 -13.70 12.86
CA PRO A 400 -10.22 -14.89 12.48
C PRO A 400 -9.40 -15.99 11.81
N GLY A 401 -8.33 -15.62 11.10
CA GLY A 401 -7.46 -16.50 10.33
C GLY A 401 -6.13 -16.86 10.99
N VAL A 402 -5.88 -16.41 12.22
CA VAL A 402 -4.59 -16.57 12.91
C VAL A 402 -4.80 -17.32 14.22
N TRP A 403 -4.02 -18.38 14.43
CA TRP A 403 -4.11 -19.27 15.58
C TRP A 403 -3.57 -18.70 16.89
N VAL A 404 -2.96 -17.52 16.84
CA VAL A 404 -2.23 -16.90 17.96
C VAL A 404 -2.72 -15.47 18.14
N THR A 405 -2.73 -15.00 19.39
CA THR A 405 -2.97 -13.60 19.71
C THR A 405 -1.83 -12.73 19.19
N VAL A 406 -2.17 -11.68 18.45
CA VAL A 406 -1.21 -10.77 17.81
C VAL A 406 -1.41 -9.34 18.27
N ARG A 407 -0.33 -8.56 18.25
CA ARG A 407 -0.36 -7.13 18.56
C ARG A 407 -0.29 -6.33 17.26
N PRO A 408 -1.13 -5.29 17.08
CA PRO A 408 -1.03 -4.38 15.95
C PRO A 408 0.33 -3.68 15.91
N TRP A 409 0.88 -3.52 14.70
CA TRP A 409 2.14 -2.81 14.49
C TRP A 409 1.95 -1.29 14.63
N SER A 410 2.78 -0.62 15.43
CA SER A 410 2.70 0.84 15.63
C SER A 410 3.52 1.66 14.64
N GLY A 411 4.21 1.05 13.68
CA GLY A 411 5.21 1.76 12.86
C GLY A 411 4.64 2.92 12.06
N PHE A 412 3.43 2.82 11.52
CA PHE A 412 2.75 3.95 10.88
C PHE A 412 2.52 5.13 11.84
N ALA A 413 2.03 4.85 13.05
CA ALA A 413 1.79 5.88 14.05
C ALA A 413 3.10 6.55 14.50
N VAL A 414 4.15 5.76 14.75
CA VAL A 414 5.49 6.27 15.07
C VAL A 414 6.06 7.10 13.92
N ALA A 415 5.91 6.64 12.68
CA ALA A 415 6.30 7.38 11.49
C ALA A 415 5.61 8.74 11.38
N MET A 416 4.30 8.81 11.70
CA MET A 416 3.56 10.08 11.71
C MET A 416 4.00 11.01 12.86
N MET A 417 4.33 10.47 14.04
CA MET A 417 4.94 11.27 15.12
C MET A 417 6.28 11.87 14.69
N CYS A 418 7.17 11.06 14.11
CA CYS A 418 8.45 11.54 13.58
C CYS A 418 8.24 12.58 12.47
N THR A 419 7.30 12.35 11.55
CA THR A 419 6.97 13.31 10.48
C THR A 419 6.53 14.65 11.06
N GLY A 420 5.59 14.64 12.02
CA GLY A 420 5.14 15.87 12.67
C GLY A 420 6.27 16.61 13.40
N ALA A 421 7.17 15.88 14.06
CA ALA A 421 8.32 16.48 14.74
C ALA A 421 9.35 17.07 13.77
N LEU A 422 9.66 16.36 12.67
CA LEU A 422 10.55 16.86 11.61
C LEU A 422 9.96 18.11 10.96
N LEU A 423 8.65 18.15 10.72
CA LEU A 423 7.97 19.34 10.18
C LEU A 423 8.02 20.52 11.15
N ALA A 424 7.69 20.30 12.43
CA ALA A 424 7.76 21.36 13.44
C ALA A 424 9.17 21.97 13.53
N LEU A 425 10.20 21.12 13.51
CA LEU A 425 11.59 21.54 13.53
C LEU A 425 12.00 22.29 12.26
N SER A 426 11.61 21.79 11.08
CA SER A 426 11.95 22.42 9.80
C SER A 426 11.32 23.80 9.65
N VAL A 427 10.06 23.96 10.07
CA VAL A 427 9.39 25.27 10.04
C VAL A 427 10.01 26.23 11.06
N ALA A 428 10.36 25.75 12.25
CA ALA A 428 10.98 26.58 13.27
C ALA A 428 12.39 27.04 12.90
N SER A 429 13.18 26.18 12.25
CA SER A 429 14.53 26.49 11.78
C SER A 429 14.52 27.43 10.57
N ASP A 430 13.56 27.27 9.64
CA ASP A 430 13.42 28.11 8.45
C ASP A 430 13.29 29.60 8.83
N GLY A 431 12.38 29.92 9.75
CA GLY A 431 12.26 31.29 10.22
C GLY A 431 13.47 31.77 11.04
N ALA A 432 14.26 30.88 11.66
CA ALA A 432 15.37 31.28 12.55
C ALA A 432 16.58 31.78 11.77
N LEU A 433 16.81 31.19 10.60
CA LEU A 433 17.86 31.59 9.66
C LEU A 433 17.57 32.93 8.97
N GLN A 434 16.32 33.40 9.00
CA GLN A 434 15.89 34.66 8.38
C GLN A 434 15.80 35.85 9.36
N GLY A 435 15.94 35.64 10.67
CA GLY A 435 15.75 36.67 11.69
C GLY A 435 17.03 37.45 12.04
N GLY A 436 16.96 38.77 12.12
CA GLY A 436 18.08 39.66 12.44
C GLY A 436 18.69 39.48 13.85
N PRO A 437 19.93 39.98 14.06
CA PRO A 437 20.78 39.68 15.21
C PRO A 437 20.40 40.32 16.56
N GLU A 438 19.24 40.94 16.77
CA GLU A 438 19.00 41.73 17.99
C GLU A 438 18.22 41.05 19.14
N VAL A 439 17.69 39.83 18.98
CA VAL A 439 16.78 39.24 19.99
C VAL A 439 17.23 37.84 20.42
N LEU A 440 18.27 37.72 21.25
CA LEU A 440 19.16 36.55 21.17
C LEU A 440 19.24 35.54 22.32
N ARG A 441 18.85 35.79 23.58
CA ARG A 441 19.17 34.78 24.64
C ARG A 441 18.32 33.50 24.56
N GLY A 442 16.99 33.60 24.52
CA GLY A 442 16.11 32.42 24.38
C GLY A 442 16.06 31.82 22.97
N ARG A 443 16.25 32.65 21.93
CA ARG A 443 16.24 32.24 20.51
C ARG A 443 17.52 31.51 20.08
N ARG A 444 18.70 31.84 20.66
CA ARG A 444 19.97 31.17 20.33
C ARG A 444 19.97 29.70 20.71
N LEU A 445 19.43 29.33 21.88
CA LEU A 445 19.38 27.93 22.30
C LEU A 445 18.51 27.08 21.38
N VAL A 446 17.34 27.59 20.97
CA VAL A 446 16.44 26.90 20.02
C VAL A 446 17.07 26.80 18.64
N ALA A 447 17.76 27.86 18.17
CA ALA A 447 18.47 27.83 16.90
C ALA A 447 19.66 26.85 16.91
N ILE A 448 20.48 26.85 17.96
CA ILE A 448 21.61 25.93 18.12
C ILE A 448 21.11 24.49 18.24
N ALA A 449 20.09 24.23 19.05
CA ALA A 449 19.48 22.92 19.16
C ALA A 449 18.90 22.45 17.82
N GLY A 450 18.27 23.35 17.06
CA GLY A 450 17.75 23.06 15.73
C GLY A 450 18.83 22.73 14.71
N VAL A 451 19.95 23.48 14.71
CA VAL A 451 21.11 23.20 13.85
C VAL A 451 21.80 21.89 14.23
N LEU A 452 21.97 21.63 15.52
CA LEU A 452 22.53 20.36 16.00
C LEU A 452 21.62 19.18 15.62
N ALA A 453 20.31 19.29 15.84
CA ALA A 453 19.36 18.27 15.42
C ALA A 453 19.39 18.07 13.90
N ALA A 454 19.59 19.15 13.13
CA ALA A 454 19.65 19.08 11.67
C ALA A 454 20.82 18.23 11.13
N ILE A 455 21.91 18.12 11.89
CA ILE A 455 23.07 17.30 11.54
C ILE A 455 22.98 15.92 12.18
N VAL A 456 22.66 15.87 13.48
CA VAL A 456 22.68 14.65 14.27
C VAL A 456 21.60 13.67 13.82
N VAL A 457 20.38 14.13 13.50
CA VAL A 457 19.27 13.23 13.15
C VAL A 457 19.52 12.48 11.83
N PRO A 458 19.86 13.15 10.70
CA PRO A 458 20.23 12.43 9.48
C PRO A 458 21.46 11.55 9.65
N ALA A 459 22.49 12.01 10.38
CA ALA A 459 23.72 11.25 10.59
C ALA A 459 23.49 9.94 11.36
N LEU A 460 22.71 9.99 12.44
CA LEU A 460 22.31 8.80 13.19
C LEU A 460 21.43 7.87 12.34
N GLY A 461 20.51 8.42 11.54
CA GLY A 461 19.68 7.63 10.64
C GLY A 461 20.50 6.89 9.56
N LEU A 462 21.47 7.58 8.96
CA LEU A 462 22.40 6.99 7.99
C LEU A 462 23.31 5.93 8.64
N GLY A 463 23.88 6.23 9.81
CA GLY A 463 24.69 5.28 10.56
C GLY A 463 23.91 4.03 10.95
N TRP A 464 22.65 4.19 11.36
CA TRP A 464 21.75 3.07 11.65
C TRP A 464 21.48 2.22 10.41
N TRP A 465 21.21 2.85 9.26
CA TRP A 465 20.99 2.13 8.00
C TRP A 465 22.22 1.34 7.59
N ALA A 466 23.39 1.98 7.60
CA ALA A 466 24.65 1.34 7.26
C ALA A 466 24.95 0.12 8.17
N ALA A 467 24.69 0.24 9.47
CA ALA A 467 24.90 -0.83 10.43
C ALA A 467 23.91 -2.00 10.30
N ASN A 468 22.69 -1.74 9.80
CA ASN A 468 21.60 -2.74 9.79
C ASN A 468 21.12 -3.16 8.40
N ALA A 469 21.74 -2.68 7.32
CA ALA A 469 21.32 -2.99 5.96
C ALA A 469 21.20 -4.51 5.67
N HIS A 470 22.02 -5.32 6.33
CA HIS A 470 22.09 -6.78 6.12
C HIS A 470 21.58 -7.62 7.30
N SER A 471 21.18 -6.99 8.42
CA SER A 471 20.70 -7.68 9.63
C SER A 471 19.18 -7.79 9.71
N GLY A 472 18.48 -7.37 8.66
CA GLY A 472 17.02 -7.41 8.58
C GLY A 472 16.46 -8.83 8.43
N SER A 473 15.20 -9.00 8.84
CA SER A 473 14.46 -10.25 8.64
C SER A 473 14.08 -10.52 7.17
N VAL A 474 14.15 -9.49 6.32
CA VAL A 474 13.93 -9.59 4.88
C VAL A 474 15.22 -10.07 4.21
N VAL A 475 15.10 -11.19 3.50
CA VAL A 475 16.20 -11.83 2.78
C VAL A 475 15.77 -12.07 1.33
N SER A 476 16.71 -11.94 0.40
CA SER A 476 16.49 -12.45 -0.95
C SER A 476 16.76 -13.95 -0.98
N VAL A 477 15.75 -14.76 -1.29
CA VAL A 477 15.89 -16.23 -1.34
C VAL A 477 15.48 -16.75 -2.71
N LYS A 478 16.32 -17.63 -3.30
CA LYS A 478 16.01 -18.32 -4.56
C LYS A 478 15.19 -19.59 -4.36
N SER A 479 15.34 -20.24 -3.20
CA SER A 479 14.74 -21.53 -2.90
C SER A 479 13.36 -21.38 -2.25
N PRO A 480 12.36 -22.14 -2.72
CA PRO A 480 11.00 -21.97 -2.25
C PRO A 480 10.81 -22.68 -0.87
N GLN A 481 9.86 -22.19 -0.06
CA GLN A 481 9.47 -22.63 1.28
C GLN A 481 9.23 -24.14 1.33
N LEU A 482 8.41 -24.67 0.43
CA LEU A 482 8.15 -26.10 0.29
C LEU A 482 9.15 -26.77 -0.68
N PRO A 483 9.42 -28.08 -0.51
CA PRO A 483 10.14 -28.87 -1.50
C PRO A 483 9.46 -28.84 -2.88
N ALA A 484 10.24 -28.89 -3.96
CA ALA A 484 9.75 -28.73 -5.33
C ALA A 484 8.65 -29.72 -5.72
N TYR A 485 8.75 -30.99 -5.29
CA TYR A 485 7.74 -32.00 -5.60
C TYR A 485 6.39 -31.74 -4.92
N MET A 486 6.39 -31.27 -3.67
CA MET A 486 5.17 -30.89 -2.94
C MET A 486 4.50 -29.68 -3.59
N GLN A 487 5.30 -28.72 -4.07
CA GLN A 487 4.80 -27.56 -4.81
C GLN A 487 4.17 -27.96 -6.14
N ALA A 488 4.86 -28.79 -6.91
CA ALA A 488 4.35 -29.30 -8.18
C ALA A 488 3.03 -30.07 -7.98
N LEU A 489 2.93 -30.90 -6.94
CA LEU A 489 1.70 -31.66 -6.69
C LEU A 489 0.55 -30.76 -6.23
N ALA A 490 0.81 -29.79 -5.35
CA ALA A 490 -0.19 -28.82 -4.94
C ALA A 490 -0.70 -27.97 -6.12
N GLN A 491 0.19 -27.58 -7.03
CA GLN A 491 -0.19 -26.85 -8.24
C GLN A 491 -0.98 -27.69 -9.25
N ALA A 492 -0.78 -29.02 -9.25
CA ALA A 492 -1.46 -29.93 -10.18
C ALA A 492 -2.95 -30.10 -9.88
N GLY A 493 -3.41 -29.84 -8.64
CA GLY A 493 -4.83 -29.97 -8.31
C GLY A 493 -5.19 -29.44 -6.93
N ASN A 494 -6.39 -28.85 -6.82
CA ASN A 494 -6.88 -28.23 -5.58
C ASN A 494 -7.10 -29.24 -4.43
N THR A 495 -7.13 -30.55 -4.73
CA THR A 495 -7.24 -31.67 -3.78
C THR A 495 -5.88 -32.22 -3.32
N ASN A 496 -4.77 -31.65 -3.78
CA ASN A 496 -3.41 -32.03 -3.37
C ASN A 496 -2.84 -31.03 -2.36
N ALA A 497 -3.63 -30.61 -1.38
CA ALA A 497 -3.19 -29.61 -0.42
C ALA A 497 -2.10 -30.17 0.50
N VAL A 498 -1.20 -29.29 0.92
CA VAL A 498 -0.14 -29.59 1.91
C VAL A 498 -0.48 -28.87 3.21
N LEU A 499 -0.63 -29.62 4.30
CA LEU A 499 -0.73 -29.06 5.64
C LEU A 499 0.68 -28.81 6.19
N VAL A 500 1.06 -27.56 6.35
CA VAL A 500 2.31 -27.17 7.01
C VAL A 500 2.07 -27.00 8.50
N LEU A 501 2.80 -27.76 9.29
CA LEU A 501 2.88 -27.63 10.74
C LEU A 501 4.12 -26.79 11.08
N THR A 502 3.91 -25.73 11.86
CA THR A 502 4.93 -24.80 12.34
C THR A 502 4.84 -24.69 13.85
N ASN A 503 5.99 -24.57 14.53
CA ASN A 503 6.06 -24.40 15.99
C ASN A 503 5.51 -25.63 16.77
N GLY A 504 5.71 -25.61 18.08
CA GLY A 504 5.40 -26.73 18.99
C GLY A 504 6.48 -26.98 20.04
N ALA A 505 7.56 -26.18 20.06
CA ALA A 505 8.57 -26.19 21.10
C ALA A 505 8.14 -25.33 22.32
N ASP A 506 8.55 -25.72 23.52
CA ASP A 506 8.50 -24.91 24.75
C ASP A 506 7.11 -24.31 25.11
N GLY A 507 6.04 -25.10 24.98
CA GLY A 507 4.68 -24.68 25.36
C GLY A 507 4.00 -23.72 24.37
N GLN A 508 4.60 -23.45 23.21
CA GLN A 508 3.98 -22.69 22.12
C GLN A 508 2.90 -23.52 21.41
N PRO A 509 1.77 -22.91 20.99
CA PRO A 509 0.74 -23.61 20.22
C PRO A 509 1.29 -24.08 18.87
N VAL A 510 0.85 -25.25 18.42
CA VAL A 510 1.18 -25.77 17.09
C VAL A 510 0.39 -24.98 16.05
N GLY A 511 1.11 -24.28 15.19
CA GLY A 511 0.54 -23.58 14.04
C GLY A 511 0.27 -24.56 12.90
N ALA A 512 -0.92 -24.47 12.31
CA ALA A 512 -1.36 -25.30 11.20
C ALA A 512 -1.80 -24.44 10.02
N GLN A 513 -1.16 -24.62 8.86
CA GLN A 513 -1.46 -23.84 7.66
C GLN A 513 -1.65 -24.74 6.44
N VAL A 514 -2.81 -24.64 5.78
CA VAL A 514 -3.11 -25.42 4.57
C VAL A 514 -2.68 -24.65 3.33
N LEU A 515 -1.83 -25.27 2.53
CA LEU A 515 -1.26 -24.73 1.30
C LEU A 515 -1.76 -25.53 0.09
N ARG A 516 -2.69 -24.97 -0.68
CA ARG A 516 -3.28 -25.61 -1.86
C ARG A 516 -2.59 -25.30 -3.18
N ARG A 517 -1.79 -24.23 -3.24
CA ARG A 517 -1.11 -23.78 -4.48
C ARG A 517 0.41 -23.78 -4.36
N GLY A 518 0.93 -24.56 -3.41
CA GLY A 518 2.33 -24.52 -3.02
C GLY A 518 2.57 -23.39 -2.03
N GLU A 519 2.96 -22.20 -2.47
CA GLU A 519 3.36 -21.13 -1.55
C GLU A 519 2.29 -20.06 -1.37
N LEU A 520 2.41 -19.30 -0.28
CA LEU A 520 1.66 -18.06 -0.11
C LEU A 520 2.45 -16.89 -0.67
N TRP A 521 1.76 -16.04 -1.42
CA TRP A 521 2.33 -14.84 -2.01
C TRP A 521 1.80 -13.57 -1.36
N VAL A 522 2.51 -12.46 -1.53
CA VAL A 522 2.03 -11.13 -1.10
C VAL A 522 0.61 -10.90 -1.64
N GLY A 523 -0.33 -10.58 -0.75
CA GLY A 523 -1.75 -10.42 -1.04
C GLY A 523 -2.60 -11.54 -0.46
N ASP A 524 -2.11 -12.80 -0.44
CA ASP A 524 -2.83 -13.95 0.08
C ASP A 524 -3.06 -13.83 1.61
N ASP A 525 -2.13 -13.15 2.29
CA ASP A 525 -2.21 -12.79 3.70
C ASP A 525 -3.46 -11.98 4.05
N SER A 526 -3.89 -11.07 3.18
CA SER A 526 -5.10 -10.27 3.43
C SER A 526 -6.39 -11.08 3.41
N VAL A 527 -6.46 -12.06 2.50
CA VAL A 527 -7.60 -12.96 2.38
C VAL A 527 -7.60 -13.94 3.55
N LEU A 528 -6.43 -14.49 3.90
CA LEU A 528 -6.29 -15.39 5.03
C LEU A 528 -6.61 -14.72 6.36
N ALA A 529 -6.17 -13.47 6.59
CA ALA A 529 -6.45 -12.74 7.83
C ALA A 529 -7.95 -12.50 8.08
N SER A 530 -8.77 -12.45 7.01
CA SER A 530 -10.23 -12.28 7.08
C SER A 530 -11.00 -13.60 6.95
N THR A 531 -10.32 -14.70 6.66
CA THR A 531 -10.93 -16.04 6.54
C THR A 531 -10.98 -16.71 7.90
N LYS A 532 -12.12 -17.29 8.27
CA LYS A 532 -12.23 -18.05 9.52
C LYS A 532 -11.36 -19.30 9.47
N VAL A 533 -10.62 -19.54 10.55
CA VAL A 533 -9.91 -20.79 10.79
C VAL A 533 -10.85 -21.99 10.68
N ASP A 534 -10.39 -23.08 10.05
CA ASP A 534 -11.14 -24.34 10.03
C ASP A 534 -10.99 -25.05 11.38
N GLU A 535 -12.02 -24.93 12.21
CA GLU A 535 -12.12 -25.58 13.52
C GLU A 535 -12.03 -27.11 13.47
N GLY A 536 -12.32 -27.73 12.32
CA GLY A 536 -12.14 -29.17 12.15
C GLY A 536 -10.67 -29.55 12.08
N ILE A 537 -9.85 -28.79 11.35
CA ILE A 537 -8.38 -28.97 11.36
C ILE A 537 -7.81 -28.62 12.72
N ALA A 538 -8.31 -27.55 13.37
CA ALA A 538 -7.92 -27.17 14.73
C ALA A 538 -8.00 -28.35 15.69
N ARG A 539 -9.19 -28.95 15.75
CA ARG A 539 -9.52 -30.06 16.64
C ARG A 539 -8.78 -31.32 16.23
N ALA A 540 -8.56 -31.54 14.94
CA ALA A 540 -7.78 -32.68 14.46
C ALA A 540 -6.31 -32.58 14.91
N VAL A 541 -5.68 -31.41 14.78
CA VAL A 541 -4.29 -31.17 15.23
C VAL A 541 -4.19 -31.21 16.75
N SER A 542 -5.13 -30.61 17.49
CA SER A 542 -5.09 -30.64 18.96
C SER A 542 -5.27 -32.07 19.50
N ARG A 543 -6.14 -32.87 18.87
CA ARG A 543 -6.34 -34.28 19.24
C ARG A 543 -5.14 -35.12 18.87
N LEU A 544 -4.53 -34.90 17.70
CA LEU A 544 -3.33 -35.63 17.28
C LEU A 544 -2.23 -35.59 18.36
N ILE A 545 -2.03 -34.45 18.99
CA ILE A 545 -1.02 -34.27 20.03
C ILE A 545 -1.41 -35.00 21.34
N ALA A 546 -2.70 -35.09 21.64
CA ALA A 546 -3.20 -35.73 22.86
C ALA A 546 -3.34 -37.26 22.72
N ASP A 547 -3.84 -37.73 21.59
CA ASP A 547 -4.15 -39.12 21.27
C ASP A 547 -4.14 -39.35 19.74
N PRO A 548 -3.03 -39.88 19.17
CA PRO A 548 -2.93 -40.16 17.74
C PRO A 548 -3.91 -41.26 17.27
N ASP A 549 -4.88 -40.89 16.42
CA ASP A 549 -5.94 -41.79 15.91
C ASP A 549 -6.13 -41.62 14.38
N ASP A 550 -6.79 -42.59 13.74
CA ASP A 550 -7.06 -42.64 12.29
C ASP A 550 -7.97 -41.48 11.80
N ARG A 551 -8.69 -40.84 12.73
CA ARG A 551 -9.55 -39.69 12.47
C ARG A 551 -8.78 -38.48 11.96
N PHE A 552 -7.50 -38.36 12.30
CA PHE A 552 -6.66 -37.26 11.80
C PHE A 552 -6.48 -37.39 10.28
N ALA A 553 -6.05 -38.57 9.79
CA ALA A 553 -5.88 -38.84 8.37
C ALA A 553 -7.20 -38.68 7.59
N ARG A 554 -8.32 -39.14 8.15
CA ARG A 554 -9.66 -38.95 7.55
C ARG A 554 -10.06 -37.48 7.45
N ALA A 555 -9.85 -36.70 8.51
CA ALA A 555 -10.18 -35.27 8.52
C ALA A 555 -9.37 -34.45 7.51
N LEU A 556 -8.13 -34.88 7.23
CA LEU A 556 -7.27 -34.30 6.18
C LEU A 556 -7.76 -34.71 4.78
N ALA A 557 -8.05 -35.99 4.57
CA ALA A 557 -8.51 -36.50 3.28
C ALA A 557 -9.88 -35.92 2.87
N ASP A 558 -10.81 -35.76 3.81
CA ASP A 558 -12.11 -35.11 3.59
C ASP A 558 -11.98 -33.66 3.10
N ARG A 559 -10.84 -33.03 3.36
CA ARG A 559 -10.50 -31.67 2.92
C ARG A 559 -9.58 -31.68 1.71
N GLY A 560 -9.22 -32.82 1.13
CA GLY A 560 -8.25 -32.91 0.04
C GLY A 560 -6.87 -32.39 0.46
N ILE A 561 -6.41 -32.77 1.65
CA ILE A 561 -5.02 -32.60 2.09
C ILE A 561 -4.31 -33.94 1.92
N ARG A 562 -3.26 -33.95 1.09
CA ARG A 562 -2.53 -35.16 0.70
C ARG A 562 -1.17 -35.28 1.38
N TYR A 563 -0.57 -34.16 1.79
CA TYR A 563 0.69 -34.17 2.53
C TYR A 563 0.60 -33.35 3.82
N VAL A 564 1.34 -33.81 4.82
CA VAL A 564 1.67 -33.05 6.03
C VAL A 564 3.17 -32.74 5.98
N TYR A 565 3.55 -31.50 6.21
CA TYR A 565 4.93 -31.04 6.20
C TYR A 565 5.26 -30.31 7.50
N ALA A 566 6.23 -30.79 8.25
CA ALA A 566 6.71 -30.13 9.47
C ALA A 566 7.95 -29.28 9.13
N SER A 567 7.81 -27.95 9.17
CA SER A 567 8.92 -27.02 8.93
C SER A 567 9.55 -26.56 10.23
N ARG A 568 10.89 -26.67 10.36
CA ARG A 568 11.63 -26.25 11.57
C ARG A 568 11.18 -24.86 12.08
N PRO A 569 11.10 -24.64 13.41
CA PRO A 569 11.29 -25.60 14.50
C PRO A 569 9.97 -26.32 14.84
N VAL A 570 9.92 -27.65 14.68
CA VAL A 570 8.82 -28.48 15.17
C VAL A 570 9.39 -29.41 16.24
N SER A 571 8.70 -29.55 17.37
CA SER A 571 9.15 -30.41 18.46
C SER A 571 9.06 -31.90 18.08
N ASP A 572 9.92 -32.70 18.71
CA ASP A 572 9.92 -34.16 18.55
C ASP A 572 8.59 -34.80 18.99
N VAL A 573 7.85 -34.13 19.89
CA VAL A 573 6.50 -34.53 20.31
C VAL A 573 5.52 -34.46 19.14
N VAL A 574 5.54 -33.37 18.37
CA VAL A 574 4.63 -33.19 17.24
C VAL A 574 4.99 -34.13 16.10
N SER A 575 6.29 -34.29 15.80
CA SER A 575 6.71 -35.24 14.76
C SER A 575 6.39 -36.69 15.15
N GLY A 576 6.64 -37.09 16.40
CA GLY A 576 6.31 -38.41 16.93
C GLY A 576 4.81 -38.70 16.93
N ALA A 577 3.97 -37.69 17.24
CA ALA A 577 2.52 -37.82 17.17
C ALA A 577 2.03 -38.05 15.72
N VAL A 578 2.61 -37.36 14.74
CA VAL A 578 2.29 -37.56 13.32
C VAL A 578 2.78 -38.93 12.82
N ASP A 579 3.96 -39.38 13.28
CA ASP A 579 4.49 -40.72 12.97
C ASP A 579 3.63 -41.86 13.55
N ALA A 580 3.04 -41.64 14.73
CA ALA A 580 2.17 -42.62 15.40
C ALA A 580 0.75 -42.67 14.83
N ALA A 581 0.33 -41.66 14.05
CA ALA A 581 -1.04 -41.55 13.57
C ALA A 581 -1.35 -42.53 12.43
N PRO A 582 -2.34 -43.43 12.59
CA PRO A 582 -2.74 -44.34 11.52
C PRO A 582 -3.21 -43.60 10.25
N GLY A 583 -2.83 -44.11 9.07
CA GLY A 583 -3.24 -43.55 7.77
C GLY A 583 -2.28 -42.48 7.19
N LEU A 584 -1.17 -42.21 7.88
CA LEU A 584 -0.05 -41.41 7.40
C LEU A 584 1.18 -42.29 7.17
N VAL A 585 1.92 -42.02 6.10
CA VAL A 585 3.20 -42.70 5.81
C VAL A 585 4.29 -41.65 5.67
N SER A 586 5.43 -41.90 6.32
CA SER A 586 6.60 -41.03 6.19
C SER A 586 7.04 -40.93 4.72
N ALA A 587 7.15 -39.70 4.23
CA ALA A 587 7.65 -39.37 2.90
C ALA A 587 9.11 -38.91 3.00
N SER A 588 9.83 -38.93 1.88
CA SER A 588 11.25 -38.59 1.83
C SER A 588 11.56 -37.25 2.52
N GLU A 589 12.56 -37.26 3.40
CA GLU A 589 13.09 -36.08 4.10
C GLU A 589 13.77 -35.14 3.09
N PRO A 590 13.15 -34.01 2.71
CA PRO A 590 13.64 -33.21 1.59
C PRO A 590 14.83 -32.32 1.96
N ARG A 591 15.00 -32.05 3.27
CA ARG A 591 16.08 -31.24 3.85
C ARG A 591 16.45 -31.83 5.22
N PRO A 592 17.71 -31.71 5.68
CA PRO A 592 18.10 -32.19 7.00
C PRO A 592 17.16 -31.66 8.10
N ALA A 593 16.70 -32.53 9.00
CA ALA A 593 15.74 -32.27 10.08
C ALA A 593 14.45 -31.54 9.63
N THR A 594 13.85 -32.03 8.54
CA THR A 594 12.45 -31.71 8.18
C THR A 594 11.71 -33.01 7.94
N ARG A 595 10.44 -33.12 8.33
CA ARG A 595 9.67 -34.34 8.11
C ARG A 595 8.43 -34.09 7.26
N ALA A 596 8.10 -35.09 6.45
CA ALA A 596 6.99 -35.08 5.52
C ALA A 596 6.22 -36.38 5.66
N TRP A 597 4.90 -36.33 5.52
CA TRP A 597 4.03 -37.50 5.56
C TRP A 597 2.98 -37.42 4.45
N GLN A 598 2.63 -38.57 3.89
CA GLN A 598 1.59 -38.72 2.90
C GLN A 598 0.33 -39.32 3.53
N VAL A 599 -0.82 -38.73 3.23
CA VAL A 599 -2.14 -39.23 3.62
C VAL A 599 -2.59 -40.28 2.60
N LEU A 600 -2.97 -41.47 3.08
CA LEU A 600 -3.30 -42.63 2.23
C LEU A 600 -4.79 -42.75 1.83
N VAL A 601 -5.67 -41.89 2.34
CA VAL A 601 -7.14 -42.01 2.17
C VAL A 601 -7.64 -41.30 0.89
N SER A 602 -8.62 -41.89 0.21
CA SER A 602 -9.15 -41.44 -1.10
C SER A 602 -10.03 -40.18 -1.06
N ASP A 603 -10.06 -39.49 -2.20
CA ASP A 603 -10.46 -38.09 -2.38
C ASP A 603 -11.97 -37.80 -2.19
N ARG A 604 -12.29 -36.69 -1.51
CA ARG A 604 -13.55 -35.96 -1.68
C ARG A 604 -13.22 -34.51 -2.05
N ALA A 605 -13.72 -34.05 -3.20
CA ALA A 605 -13.54 -32.66 -3.61
C ALA A 605 -14.46 -31.75 -2.77
N PRO A 606 -13.94 -30.71 -2.12
CA PRO A 606 -14.80 -29.73 -1.44
C PRO A 606 -15.64 -28.98 -2.48
N SER A 607 -16.94 -28.84 -2.22
CA SER A 607 -17.87 -28.08 -3.06
C SER A 607 -17.56 -26.59 -3.01
N SER A 608 -17.38 -25.94 -4.17
CA SER A 608 -17.32 -24.48 -4.24
C SER A 608 -18.69 -23.88 -3.92
N SER A 609 -18.75 -22.94 -2.97
CA SER A 609 -20.01 -22.28 -2.63
C SER A 609 -20.18 -20.93 -3.32
N SER A 610 -21.45 -20.58 -3.49
CA SER A 610 -22.01 -19.47 -4.24
C SER A 610 -21.85 -18.12 -3.53
N GLY A 611 -20.78 -17.38 -3.83
CA GLY A 611 -20.59 -15.97 -3.41
C GLY A 611 -20.28 -15.00 -4.56
N ALA A 612 -20.15 -15.50 -5.79
CA ALA A 612 -19.55 -14.76 -6.90
C ALA A 612 -20.36 -13.56 -7.42
N LEU A 613 -21.66 -13.45 -7.15
CA LEU A 613 -22.50 -12.35 -7.68
C LEU A 613 -22.35 -11.06 -6.87
N LEU A 614 -22.41 -11.14 -5.54
CA LEU A 614 -22.26 -9.97 -4.67
C LEU A 614 -20.88 -9.33 -4.83
N HIS A 615 -19.82 -10.16 -4.88
CA HIS A 615 -18.46 -9.69 -5.13
C HIS A 615 -18.36 -8.91 -6.45
N ARG A 616 -18.96 -9.42 -7.53
CA ARG A 616 -18.96 -8.76 -8.83
C ARG A 616 -19.67 -7.40 -8.82
N LEU A 617 -20.80 -7.29 -8.12
CA LEU A 617 -21.54 -6.03 -8.01
C LEU A 617 -20.76 -4.98 -7.22
N LEU A 618 -20.20 -5.36 -6.07
CA LEU A 618 -19.38 -4.46 -5.24
C LEU A 618 -18.10 -4.03 -5.94
N LEU A 619 -17.46 -4.94 -6.68
CA LEU A 619 -16.28 -4.63 -7.47
C LEU A 619 -16.60 -3.68 -8.64
N ALA A 620 -17.73 -3.87 -9.33
CA ALA A 620 -18.19 -2.93 -10.36
C ALA A 620 -18.43 -1.53 -9.77
N GLN A 621 -19.04 -1.46 -8.59
CA GLN A 621 -19.23 -0.20 -7.86
C GLN A 621 -17.89 0.46 -7.48
N GLN A 622 -16.91 -0.33 -7.00
CA GLN A 622 -15.56 0.16 -6.68
C GLN A 622 -14.89 0.80 -7.91
N VAL A 623 -14.97 0.15 -9.07
CA VAL A 623 -14.39 0.66 -10.33
C VAL A 623 -15.07 1.97 -10.76
N ILE A 624 -16.40 2.03 -10.72
CA ILE A 624 -17.15 3.26 -11.05
C ILE A 624 -16.77 4.40 -10.12
N LEU A 625 -16.68 4.14 -8.81
CA LEU A 625 -16.28 5.14 -7.82
C LEU A 625 -14.84 5.61 -8.02
N GLY A 626 -13.92 4.71 -8.38
CA GLY A 626 -12.55 5.05 -8.74
C GLY A 626 -12.50 6.04 -9.91
N LEU A 627 -13.31 5.81 -10.95
CA LEU A 627 -13.44 6.75 -12.06
C LEU A 627 -13.99 8.11 -11.60
N VAL A 628 -15.05 8.13 -10.80
CA VAL A 628 -15.63 9.38 -10.26
C VAL A 628 -14.60 10.19 -9.46
N VAL A 629 -13.83 9.54 -8.58
CA VAL A 629 -12.78 10.22 -7.80
C VAL A 629 -11.73 10.82 -8.73
N LEU A 630 -11.31 10.08 -9.76
CA LEU A 630 -10.29 10.53 -10.71
C LEU A 630 -10.76 11.76 -11.50
N VAL A 631 -12.03 11.79 -11.92
CA VAL A 631 -12.67 12.96 -12.54
C VAL A 631 -12.69 14.18 -11.62
N GLN A 632 -12.93 14.00 -10.32
CA GLN A 632 -12.96 15.11 -9.36
C GLN A 632 -11.55 15.66 -9.04
N VAL A 633 -10.52 14.85 -9.23
CA VAL A 633 -9.11 15.22 -9.02
C VAL A 633 -8.54 16.01 -10.20
N MET A 634 -9.00 15.76 -11.43
CA MET A 634 -8.45 16.39 -12.64
C MET A 634 -8.70 17.91 -12.73
N PRO A 635 -7.76 18.66 -13.33
CA PRO A 635 -7.91 20.09 -13.54
C PRO A 635 -9.08 20.38 -14.48
N SER A 636 -9.90 21.39 -14.15
CA SER A 636 -10.98 21.82 -15.03
C SER A 636 -10.40 22.50 -16.27
N SER A 637 -10.65 21.94 -17.46
CA SER A 637 -10.42 22.62 -18.73
C SER A 637 -11.51 23.68 -18.96
N ARG A 638 -11.60 24.70 -18.11
CA ARG A 638 -12.32 25.90 -18.52
C ARG A 638 -11.41 26.61 -19.50
N LYS A 639 -11.71 26.45 -20.80
CA LYS A 639 -11.23 27.37 -21.83
C LYS A 639 -11.47 28.80 -21.30
N PRO A 640 -10.48 29.70 -21.30
CA PRO A 640 -10.75 31.10 -21.02
C PRO A 640 -11.84 31.54 -21.99
N GLY A 641 -13.01 31.86 -21.44
CA GLY A 641 -14.10 32.40 -22.22
C GLY A 641 -13.60 33.66 -22.90
N TRP A 642 -13.69 33.68 -24.22
CA TRP A 642 -13.65 34.91 -25.01
C TRP A 642 -14.79 35.79 -24.53
N VAL A 643 -14.54 36.61 -23.51
CA VAL A 643 -15.31 37.82 -23.27
C VAL A 643 -14.85 38.76 -24.37
N ARG A 644 -15.65 38.84 -25.45
CA ARG A 644 -15.56 39.98 -26.36
C ARG A 644 -15.92 41.22 -25.53
N ALA A 645 -15.06 42.24 -25.65
CA ALA A 645 -15.36 43.61 -25.26
C ALA A 645 -16.66 44.10 -25.90
#